data_AF-A0A842XKU7-F1
#
_entry.id   AF-A0A842XKU7-F1
#
_cell.length_a   1.000
_cell.length_b   1.000
_cell.length_c   1.000
_cell.angle_alpha   90.00
_cell.angle_beta   90.00
_cell.angle_gamma   90.00
#
_symmetry.space_group_name_H-M   'P 1'
#
loop_
_entity.id
_entity.type
_entity.pdbx_description
1 polymer ?
#
loop_
_entity_poly.entity_id
_entity_poly.type
_entity_poly.pdbx_seq_one_letter_code
_entity_poly.pdbx_strand_id
1 'polypeptide(L)'
;MRLGIFLCTCNDTVDIDFRTVKKGIKKEVEVVETHDLLCQGGLDYIIDDLRRLELDGIIIGACTEKKRIFERVTAGFGCDTFFLNLREHCGWVHGRKEATEKAKSMIEAAISYVETTDSLPKPEKIDLDAGYNVLVIGNEGEGALEVAKSLSHVATVHLLTEKVHEWCDEPEIHIGSLKGIKGEIGDFEVEVESAIEREKCISCGLCADVCPRHAIHYDAVYTVGEECDECGDCIEVCPTGAIAFHNREVIHVGQILVIDKDWRGSTQFGIYRAEDYEDALRKAHDVISQLGEIEKERYLALELTRCASGRSELIGCEYCFPCPYEAIRREGVKMVFSDVKCQGCGLCTSLCPLSVPQLREYPNQLLYAQIETLLSGDLDSKVLLFACSDHIERLNAVGRQKIRYPAVLPLFVPCIDVISETHILSAFERGADGVILWGCENSHREQIESMATFAQMTLSAFNLGERVLLMDDAEFDAEDFANTITNFVKTLSPSPIRKKKPGTIDFAKPTRDILLEVIQNLYTKTRVQPRLKEEDTPFPFADISINAKCTLCNACVTLCPTNALGKDDREINFVYGLCIACGLCEQACPEEAIELRRTLDFSLLVEKTRKKLFEAELVACAECGKLFMPKSALERISSILKEGEGTGELNVEERLELLSYCEKCRAVKAIELSLKKVERE
;
A
#
# COMPACT_ATOMS: atom_id res chain seq x y z
N MET A 1 -19.13 -22.65 -8.46
CA MET A 1 -20.26 -21.74 -8.66
C MET A 1 -20.97 -21.99 -9.99
N ARG A 2 -22.31 -22.05 -9.99
CA ARG A 2 -23.20 -22.02 -11.17
C ARG A 2 -23.46 -20.57 -11.58
N LEU A 3 -22.89 -20.15 -12.71
CA LEU A 3 -22.89 -18.76 -13.15
C LEU A 3 -23.89 -18.51 -14.29
N GLY A 4 -24.71 -17.47 -14.18
CA GLY A 4 -25.54 -16.96 -15.29
C GLY A 4 -25.12 -15.57 -15.76
N ILE A 5 -25.29 -15.27 -17.05
CA ILE A 5 -24.93 -13.98 -17.63
C ILE A 5 -26.14 -13.39 -18.36
N PHE A 6 -26.53 -12.17 -17.98
CA PHE A 6 -27.66 -11.45 -18.57
C PHE A 6 -27.19 -10.14 -19.19
N LEU A 7 -27.35 -10.02 -20.50
CA LEU A 7 -26.87 -8.89 -21.29
C LEU A 7 -28.04 -8.03 -21.78
N CYS A 8 -27.99 -6.72 -21.55
CA CYS A 8 -29.03 -5.79 -21.95
C CYS A 8 -28.63 -5.02 -23.21
N THR A 9 -29.46 -5.03 -24.27
CA THR A 9 -29.24 -4.17 -25.46
C THR A 9 -29.69 -2.72 -25.21
N CYS A 10 -30.37 -2.47 -24.10
CA CYS A 10 -31.04 -1.21 -23.77
C CYS A 10 -31.88 -0.72 -24.95
N ASN A 11 -32.70 -1.63 -25.51
CA ASN A 11 -33.52 -1.42 -26.70
C ASN A 11 -32.70 -0.98 -27.92
N ASP A 12 -31.67 -1.77 -28.23
CA ASP A 12 -30.71 -1.57 -29.34
C ASP A 12 -29.97 -0.22 -29.32
N THR A 13 -29.89 0.45 -28.18
CA THR A 13 -29.15 1.72 -28.04
C THR A 13 -27.65 1.53 -27.81
N VAL A 14 -27.22 0.29 -27.56
CA VAL A 14 -25.83 -0.09 -27.31
C VAL A 14 -25.26 -0.70 -28.58
N ASP A 15 -24.20 -0.12 -29.15
CA ASP A 15 -23.61 -0.59 -30.40
C ASP A 15 -22.69 -1.80 -30.17
N ILE A 16 -23.24 -2.92 -29.70
CA ILE A 16 -22.51 -4.17 -29.41
C ILE A 16 -23.18 -5.34 -30.12
N ASP A 17 -22.40 -6.18 -30.80
CA ASP A 17 -22.89 -7.43 -31.36
C ASP A 17 -22.91 -8.56 -30.30
N PHE A 18 -23.95 -8.56 -29.48
CA PHE A 18 -24.13 -9.56 -28.42
C PHE A 18 -24.21 -11.00 -28.93
N ARG A 19 -24.58 -11.23 -30.21
CA ARG A 19 -24.55 -12.59 -30.79
C ARG A 19 -23.12 -13.10 -30.92
N THR A 20 -22.20 -12.23 -31.30
CA THR A 20 -20.77 -12.55 -31.40
C THR A 20 -20.13 -12.65 -30.02
N VAL A 21 -20.52 -11.79 -29.07
CA VAL A 21 -20.11 -11.92 -27.65
C VAL A 21 -20.52 -13.28 -27.09
N LYS A 22 -21.79 -13.67 -27.23
CA LYS A 22 -22.33 -14.96 -26.76
C LYS A 22 -21.56 -16.16 -27.29
N LYS A 23 -21.15 -16.13 -28.55
CA LYS A 23 -20.35 -17.21 -29.17
C LYS A 23 -18.94 -17.33 -28.61
N GLY A 24 -18.40 -16.26 -28.03
CA GLY A 24 -17.06 -16.23 -27.44
C GLY A 24 -16.99 -16.71 -26.00
N ILE A 25 -18.11 -16.68 -25.27
CA ILE A 25 -18.17 -17.09 -23.86
C ILE A 25 -17.95 -18.60 -23.74
N LYS A 26 -17.14 -19.01 -22.76
CA LYS A 26 -16.83 -20.43 -22.49
C LYS A 26 -18.09 -21.21 -22.09
N LYS A 27 -18.06 -22.52 -22.32
CA LYS A 27 -19.20 -23.43 -22.06
C LYS A 27 -19.52 -23.69 -20.58
N GLU A 28 -18.70 -23.19 -19.66
CA GLU A 28 -18.83 -23.43 -18.21
C GLU A 28 -19.86 -22.50 -17.54
N VAL A 29 -20.44 -21.56 -18.29
CA VAL A 29 -21.55 -20.70 -17.86
C VAL A 29 -22.88 -21.41 -18.13
N GLU A 30 -23.75 -21.47 -17.12
CA GLU A 30 -25.04 -22.20 -17.18
C GLU A 30 -26.02 -21.58 -18.18
N VAL A 31 -26.04 -20.25 -18.24
CA VAL A 31 -26.94 -19.50 -19.12
C VAL A 31 -26.31 -18.18 -19.56
N VAL A 32 -26.47 -17.84 -20.83
CA VAL A 32 -26.14 -16.50 -21.34
C VAL A 32 -27.34 -15.97 -22.11
N GLU A 33 -28.04 -15.00 -21.54
CA GLU A 33 -29.21 -14.38 -22.14
C GLU A 33 -28.99 -12.95 -22.60
N THR A 34 -29.77 -12.54 -23.60
CA THR A 34 -29.77 -11.16 -24.11
C THR A 34 -31.19 -10.67 -24.21
N HIS A 35 -31.48 -9.54 -23.59
CA HIS A 35 -32.80 -8.93 -23.59
C HIS A 35 -32.72 -7.44 -23.93
N ASP A 36 -33.76 -6.92 -24.56
CA ASP A 36 -33.77 -5.52 -24.98
C ASP A 36 -34.00 -4.57 -23.81
N LEU A 37 -34.95 -4.92 -22.94
CA LEU A 37 -35.33 -4.12 -21.78
C LEU A 37 -35.22 -4.96 -20.51
N LEU A 38 -33.98 -5.33 -20.18
CA LEU A 38 -33.70 -6.20 -19.03
C LEU A 38 -34.27 -5.64 -17.71
N CYS A 39 -34.22 -4.32 -17.54
CA CYS A 39 -34.71 -3.62 -16.35
C CYS A 39 -36.24 -3.44 -16.27
N GLN A 40 -36.98 -3.86 -17.29
CA GLN A 40 -38.44 -3.84 -17.32
C GLN A 40 -38.95 -5.28 -17.44
N GLY A 41 -39.36 -5.71 -18.64
CA GLY A 41 -39.89 -7.05 -18.88
C GLY A 41 -38.86 -8.19 -18.79
N GLY A 42 -37.57 -7.88 -18.68
CA GLY A 42 -36.51 -8.89 -18.54
C GLY A 42 -36.27 -9.39 -17.11
N LEU A 43 -36.82 -8.74 -16.08
CA LEU A 43 -36.59 -9.10 -14.69
C LEU A 43 -37.18 -10.48 -14.34
N ASP A 44 -38.35 -10.80 -14.88
CA ASP A 44 -39.00 -12.09 -14.68
C ASP A 44 -38.15 -13.24 -15.21
N TYR A 45 -37.45 -13.04 -16.34
CA TYR A 45 -36.53 -14.03 -16.91
C TYR A 45 -35.33 -14.29 -16.01
N ILE A 46 -34.76 -13.23 -15.40
CA ILE A 46 -33.67 -13.37 -14.43
C ILE A 46 -34.16 -14.21 -13.24
N ILE A 47 -35.33 -13.88 -12.68
CA ILE A 47 -35.90 -14.60 -11.54
C ILE A 47 -36.19 -16.06 -11.88
N ASP A 48 -36.78 -16.32 -13.04
CA ASP A 48 -37.13 -17.66 -13.50
C ASP A 48 -35.86 -18.51 -13.69
N ASP A 49 -34.82 -17.96 -14.29
CA ASP A 49 -33.55 -18.66 -14.48
C ASP A 49 -32.77 -18.85 -13.17
N LEU A 50 -32.75 -17.86 -12.28
CA LEU A 50 -32.19 -17.98 -10.93
C LEU A 50 -32.80 -19.19 -10.20
N ARG A 51 -34.13 -19.35 -10.27
CA ARG A 51 -34.84 -20.47 -9.62
C ARG A 51 -34.66 -21.79 -10.35
N ARG A 52 -34.79 -21.77 -11.68
CA ARG A 52 -34.82 -22.99 -12.52
C ARG A 52 -33.44 -23.63 -12.65
N LEU A 53 -32.40 -22.82 -12.74
CA LEU A 53 -31.01 -23.26 -12.87
C LEU A 53 -30.26 -23.26 -11.53
N GLU A 54 -30.90 -22.74 -10.48
CA GLU A 54 -30.32 -22.62 -9.13
C GLU A 54 -28.96 -21.91 -9.19
N LEU A 55 -28.90 -20.75 -9.82
CA LEU A 55 -27.62 -20.05 -10.03
C LEU A 55 -27.04 -19.57 -8.69
N ASP A 56 -25.75 -19.81 -8.49
CA ASP A 56 -25.02 -19.37 -7.30
C ASP A 56 -24.50 -17.93 -7.48
N GLY A 57 -24.25 -17.50 -8.73
CA GLY A 57 -23.82 -16.15 -9.06
C GLY A 57 -24.32 -15.70 -10.44
N ILE A 58 -24.42 -14.39 -10.63
CA ILE A 58 -24.85 -13.79 -11.90
C ILE A 58 -24.02 -12.58 -12.30
N ILE A 59 -23.82 -12.41 -13.61
CA ILE A 59 -23.23 -11.21 -14.21
C ILE A 59 -24.30 -10.49 -15.00
N ILE A 60 -24.49 -9.20 -14.70
CA ILE A 60 -25.45 -8.35 -15.41
C ILE A 60 -24.69 -7.28 -16.21
N GLY A 61 -24.67 -7.46 -17.52
CA GLY A 61 -24.09 -6.52 -18.48
C GLY A 61 -25.13 -5.50 -18.94
N ALA A 62 -25.19 -4.33 -18.31
CA ALA A 62 -26.25 -3.34 -18.58
C ALA A 62 -25.78 -1.88 -18.34
N CYS A 63 -26.70 -1.00 -17.97
CA CYS A 63 -26.47 0.42 -17.71
C CYS A 63 -26.52 0.80 -16.24
N THR A 64 -25.72 1.79 -15.83
CA THR A 64 -25.60 2.17 -14.41
C THR A 64 -26.93 2.68 -13.83
N GLU A 65 -27.75 3.38 -14.60
CA GLU A 65 -29.03 3.96 -14.13
C GLU A 65 -30.00 2.93 -13.55
N LYS A 66 -29.91 1.67 -13.99
CA LYS A 66 -30.83 0.60 -13.60
C LYS A 66 -30.18 -0.43 -12.68
N LYS A 67 -28.91 -0.22 -12.27
CA LYS A 67 -28.16 -1.12 -11.37
C LYS A 67 -28.95 -1.50 -10.11
N ARG A 68 -29.49 -0.50 -9.40
CA ARG A 68 -30.27 -0.70 -8.16
C ARG A 68 -31.52 -1.57 -8.32
N ILE A 69 -32.12 -1.60 -9.51
CA ILE A 69 -33.29 -2.46 -9.78
C ILE A 69 -32.83 -3.92 -9.81
N PHE A 70 -31.71 -4.20 -10.45
CA PHE A 70 -31.15 -5.55 -10.51
C PHE A 70 -30.71 -6.05 -9.13
N GLU A 71 -29.95 -5.24 -8.39
CA GLU A 71 -29.50 -5.57 -7.03
C GLU A 71 -30.70 -5.89 -6.11
N ARG A 72 -31.77 -5.10 -6.19
CA ARG A 72 -32.99 -5.34 -5.41
C ARG A 72 -33.66 -6.67 -5.77
N VAL A 73 -33.72 -6.99 -7.06
CA VAL A 73 -34.36 -8.23 -7.53
C VAL A 73 -33.55 -9.45 -7.10
N THR A 74 -32.22 -9.36 -7.07
CA THR A 74 -31.33 -10.50 -6.85
C THR A 74 -31.01 -10.72 -5.37
N ALA A 75 -31.08 -9.68 -4.53
CA ALA A 75 -30.81 -9.74 -3.09
C ALA A 75 -31.62 -10.81 -2.33
N GLY A 76 -32.82 -11.17 -2.82
CA GLY A 76 -33.68 -12.17 -2.19
C GLY A 76 -33.32 -13.64 -2.50
N PHE A 77 -32.34 -13.89 -3.37
CA PHE A 77 -32.06 -15.23 -3.91
C PHE A 77 -30.76 -15.86 -3.37
N GLY A 78 -30.00 -15.14 -2.54
CA GLY A 78 -28.73 -15.64 -2.02
C GLY A 78 -27.67 -15.88 -3.10
N CYS A 79 -27.78 -15.19 -4.24
CA CYS A 79 -26.84 -15.27 -5.36
C CYS A 79 -25.95 -14.02 -5.43
N ASP A 80 -24.66 -14.22 -5.69
CA ASP A 80 -23.73 -13.11 -5.85
C ASP A 80 -24.00 -12.39 -7.19
N THR A 81 -24.13 -11.06 -7.15
CA THR A 81 -24.45 -10.26 -8.34
C THR A 81 -23.29 -9.35 -8.71
N PHE A 82 -22.68 -9.60 -9.86
CA PHE A 82 -21.65 -8.73 -10.43
C PHE A 82 -22.24 -7.86 -11.55
N PHE A 83 -22.11 -6.54 -11.41
CA PHE A 83 -22.60 -5.59 -12.40
C PHE A 83 -21.48 -5.14 -13.33
N LEU A 84 -21.70 -5.27 -14.63
CA LEU A 84 -20.77 -4.82 -15.66
C LEU A 84 -21.41 -3.72 -16.51
N ASN A 85 -20.81 -2.54 -16.52
CA ASN A 85 -21.29 -1.46 -17.38
C ASN A 85 -20.86 -1.69 -18.84
N LEU A 86 -21.81 -2.10 -19.68
CA LEU A 86 -21.60 -2.27 -21.13
C LEU A 86 -22.21 -1.13 -21.96
N ARG A 87 -22.85 -0.14 -21.33
CA ARG A 87 -23.46 1.00 -22.01
C ARG A 87 -22.54 2.21 -21.98
N GLU A 88 -22.42 2.89 -20.84
CA GLU A 88 -21.64 4.13 -20.72
C GLU A 88 -20.13 3.87 -20.93
N HIS A 89 -19.60 2.75 -20.44
CA HIS A 89 -18.16 2.43 -20.58
C HIS A 89 -17.81 1.75 -21.91
N CYS A 90 -18.81 1.32 -22.70
CA CYS A 90 -18.59 0.49 -23.87
C CYS A 90 -19.43 0.95 -25.09
N GLY A 91 -20.67 0.49 -25.22
CA GLY A 91 -21.40 0.63 -26.50
C GLY A 91 -21.96 2.02 -26.83
N TRP A 92 -21.90 3.01 -25.94
CA TRP A 92 -22.25 4.41 -26.26
C TRP A 92 -21.07 5.24 -26.77
N VAL A 93 -19.85 4.82 -26.47
CA VAL A 93 -18.63 5.61 -26.67
C VAL A 93 -17.70 5.03 -27.75
N HIS A 94 -17.92 3.77 -28.15
CA HIS A 94 -17.13 3.07 -29.17
C HIS A 94 -18.00 2.64 -30.36
N GLY A 95 -17.38 2.44 -31.53
CA GLY A 95 -18.06 1.87 -32.68
C GLY A 95 -18.26 0.36 -32.56
N ARG A 96 -19.27 -0.20 -33.25
CA ARG A 96 -19.71 -1.60 -33.14
C ARG A 96 -18.61 -2.65 -32.99
N LYS A 97 -17.60 -2.61 -33.86
CA LYS A 97 -16.50 -3.59 -33.87
C LYS A 97 -15.68 -3.51 -32.58
N GLU A 98 -15.22 -2.31 -32.22
CA GLU A 98 -14.40 -2.06 -31.03
C GLU A 98 -15.20 -2.32 -29.75
N ALA A 99 -16.44 -1.86 -29.69
CA ALA A 99 -17.35 -2.10 -28.58
C ALA A 99 -17.59 -3.60 -28.35
N THR A 100 -17.71 -4.39 -29.43
CA THR A 100 -17.91 -5.85 -29.33
C THR A 100 -16.69 -6.55 -28.75
N GLU A 101 -15.47 -6.22 -29.20
CA GLU A 101 -14.24 -6.82 -28.66
C GLU A 101 -13.93 -6.36 -27.23
N LYS A 102 -14.21 -5.09 -26.91
CA LYS A 102 -14.12 -4.57 -25.55
C LYS A 102 -15.10 -5.29 -24.63
N ALA A 103 -16.35 -5.47 -25.04
CA ALA A 103 -17.37 -6.16 -24.26
C ALA A 103 -17.01 -7.63 -23.98
N LYS A 104 -16.44 -8.35 -24.95
CA LYS A 104 -15.92 -9.71 -24.72
C LYS A 104 -14.87 -9.74 -23.62
N SER A 105 -13.87 -8.86 -23.73
CA SER A 105 -12.77 -8.77 -22.75
C SER A 105 -13.28 -8.44 -21.35
N MET A 106 -14.21 -7.49 -21.25
CA MET A 106 -14.84 -7.10 -19.99
C MET A 106 -15.71 -8.21 -19.38
N ILE A 107 -16.44 -8.98 -20.19
CA ILE A 107 -17.25 -10.10 -19.72
C ILE A 107 -16.36 -11.27 -19.28
N GLU A 108 -15.31 -11.60 -20.03
CA GLU A 108 -14.34 -12.62 -19.64
C GLU A 108 -13.65 -12.27 -18.32
N ALA A 109 -13.27 -11.00 -18.14
CA ALA A 109 -12.75 -10.51 -16.88
C ALA A 109 -13.79 -10.59 -15.76
N ALA A 110 -15.06 -10.24 -16.01
CA ALA A 110 -16.12 -10.39 -15.02
C ALA A 110 -16.31 -11.86 -14.60
N ILE A 111 -16.29 -12.81 -15.53
CA ILE A 111 -16.35 -14.25 -15.22
C ILE A 111 -15.19 -14.65 -14.32
N SER A 112 -13.97 -14.28 -14.71
CA SER A 112 -12.77 -14.60 -13.92
C SER A 112 -12.78 -13.95 -12.54
N TYR A 113 -13.31 -12.74 -12.41
CA TYR A 113 -13.46 -12.05 -11.13
C TYR A 113 -14.34 -12.86 -10.18
N VAL A 114 -15.54 -13.24 -10.62
CA VAL A 114 -16.50 -13.94 -9.76
C VAL A 114 -15.99 -15.34 -9.41
N GLU A 115 -15.43 -16.08 -10.38
CA GLU A 115 -14.83 -17.40 -10.13
C GLU A 115 -13.66 -17.35 -9.14
N THR A 116 -12.79 -16.34 -9.25
CA THR A 116 -11.64 -16.20 -8.36
C THR A 116 -12.10 -15.78 -6.96
N THR A 117 -13.05 -14.85 -6.86
CA THR A 117 -13.57 -14.34 -5.60
C THR A 117 -14.32 -15.41 -4.80
N ASP A 118 -15.06 -16.32 -5.47
CA ASP A 118 -15.70 -17.49 -4.85
C ASP A 118 -14.69 -18.40 -4.11
N SER A 119 -13.43 -18.40 -4.56
CA SER A 119 -12.35 -19.18 -3.92
C SER A 119 -11.61 -18.43 -2.80
N LEU A 120 -11.85 -17.13 -2.63
CA LEU A 120 -11.19 -16.32 -1.61
C LEU A 120 -11.85 -16.49 -0.23
N PRO A 121 -11.09 -16.31 0.86
CA PRO A 121 -11.66 -16.27 2.20
C PRO A 121 -12.72 -15.17 2.30
N LYS A 122 -13.82 -15.46 3.00
CA LYS A 122 -14.85 -14.45 3.25
C LYS A 122 -14.27 -13.26 4.05
N PRO A 123 -14.79 -12.05 3.84
CA PRO A 123 -14.37 -10.88 4.60
C PRO A 123 -14.54 -11.12 6.11
N GLU A 124 -13.48 -10.83 6.87
CA GLU A 124 -13.55 -10.78 8.33
C GLU A 124 -13.93 -9.36 8.73
N LYS A 125 -14.80 -9.24 9.73
CA LYS A 125 -15.17 -7.95 10.32
C LYS A 125 -14.64 -7.85 11.74
N ILE A 126 -14.42 -6.62 12.18
CA ILE A 126 -14.11 -6.25 13.56
C ILE A 126 -15.21 -5.31 14.06
N ASP A 127 -15.66 -5.55 15.29
CA ASP A 127 -16.59 -4.67 15.98
C ASP A 127 -15.80 -3.55 16.68
N LEU A 128 -16.23 -2.31 16.48
CA LEU A 128 -15.67 -1.12 17.10
C LEU A 128 -16.80 -0.33 17.73
N ASP A 129 -16.48 0.46 18.76
CA ASP A 129 -17.41 1.44 19.33
C ASP A 129 -16.76 2.82 19.20
N ALA A 130 -17.28 3.62 18.29
CA ALA A 130 -16.82 4.98 18.05
C ALA A 130 -17.45 5.98 19.04
N GLY A 131 -18.39 5.55 19.88
CA GLY A 131 -19.13 6.42 20.79
C GLY A 131 -19.91 7.52 20.09
N TYR A 132 -20.33 8.51 20.89
CA TYR A 132 -21.15 9.65 20.44
C TYR A 132 -20.49 11.01 20.69
N ASN A 133 -19.24 11.04 21.17
CA ASN A 133 -18.49 12.28 21.40
C ASN A 133 -17.66 12.62 20.16
N VAL A 134 -17.88 13.80 19.58
CA VAL A 134 -17.19 14.26 18.37
C VAL A 134 -16.49 15.58 18.66
N LEU A 135 -15.22 15.70 18.25
CA LEU A 135 -14.53 16.98 18.25
C LEU A 135 -14.54 17.57 16.84
N VAL A 136 -15.01 18.80 16.68
CA VAL A 136 -14.78 19.61 15.48
C VAL A 136 -13.59 20.53 15.76
N ILE A 137 -12.59 20.55 14.88
CA ILE A 137 -11.44 21.46 14.94
C ILE A 137 -11.51 22.38 13.73
N GLY A 138 -11.54 23.68 13.95
CA GLY A 138 -11.56 24.66 12.86
C GLY A 138 -12.09 26.01 13.31
N ASN A 139 -11.94 27.02 12.46
CA ASN A 139 -12.37 28.38 12.78
C ASN A 139 -13.79 28.68 12.29
N GLU A 140 -14.44 29.67 12.91
CA GLU A 140 -15.77 30.15 12.47
C GLU A 140 -15.78 30.62 11.01
N GLY A 141 -14.69 31.24 10.53
CA GLY A 141 -14.58 31.69 9.13
C GLY A 141 -14.62 30.55 8.11
N GLU A 142 -14.36 29.32 8.54
CA GLU A 142 -14.37 28.10 7.71
C GLU A 142 -15.68 27.31 7.86
N GLY A 143 -16.63 27.84 8.66
CA GLY A 143 -17.93 27.23 8.92
C GLY A 143 -17.92 26.15 10.02
N ALA A 144 -16.85 26.09 10.84
CA ALA A 144 -16.70 25.04 11.85
C ALA A 144 -17.81 25.07 12.92
N LEU A 145 -18.25 26.28 13.32
CA LEU A 145 -19.32 26.44 14.30
C LEU A 145 -20.67 25.95 13.75
N GLU A 146 -20.98 26.22 12.49
CA GLU A 146 -22.20 25.77 11.80
C GLU A 146 -22.23 24.25 11.67
N VAL A 147 -21.11 23.65 11.30
CA VAL A 147 -20.97 22.18 11.21
C VAL A 147 -21.12 21.55 12.60
N ALA A 148 -20.46 22.10 13.63
CA ALA A 148 -20.55 21.60 14.99
C ALA A 148 -21.98 21.70 15.58
N LYS A 149 -22.68 22.81 15.34
CA LYS A 149 -24.10 22.97 15.68
C LYS A 149 -24.97 21.92 14.99
N SER A 150 -24.71 21.65 13.70
CA SER A 150 -25.46 20.64 12.94
C SER A 150 -25.23 19.23 13.47
N LEU A 151 -24.00 18.88 13.84
CA LEU A 151 -23.64 17.59 14.44
C LEU A 151 -24.22 17.41 15.85
N SER A 152 -24.41 18.50 16.61
CA SER A 152 -24.96 18.46 17.97
C SER A 152 -26.39 17.90 18.05
N HIS A 153 -27.09 17.80 16.91
CA HIS A 153 -28.40 17.16 16.84
C HIS A 153 -28.37 15.63 16.98
N VAL A 154 -27.21 15.00 16.77
CA VAL A 154 -27.06 13.53 16.72
C VAL A 154 -25.88 13.00 17.54
N ALA A 155 -25.01 13.87 18.04
CA ALA A 155 -23.82 13.55 18.82
C ALA A 155 -23.58 14.60 19.91
N THR A 156 -22.78 14.26 20.93
CA THR A 156 -22.19 15.23 21.85
C THR A 156 -20.99 15.86 21.15
N VAL A 157 -21.01 17.17 20.94
CA VAL A 157 -19.99 17.84 20.12
C VAL A 157 -19.17 18.82 20.95
N HIS A 158 -17.85 18.69 20.82
CA HIS A 158 -16.86 19.67 21.24
C HIS A 158 -16.41 20.46 20.00
N LEU A 159 -16.17 21.77 20.14
CA LEU A 159 -15.58 22.61 19.09
C LEU A 159 -14.27 23.21 19.58
N LEU A 160 -13.14 22.83 18.99
CA LEU A 160 -11.86 23.50 19.21
C LEU A 160 -11.65 24.59 18.15
N THR A 161 -11.54 25.84 18.58
CA THR A 161 -11.30 27.01 17.73
C THR A 161 -10.32 27.97 18.40
N GLU A 162 -9.63 28.80 17.63
CA GLU A 162 -8.77 29.85 18.18
C GLU A 162 -9.57 31.08 18.60
N LYS A 163 -10.69 31.34 17.92
CA LYS A 163 -11.53 32.53 18.11
C LYS A 163 -13.01 32.21 17.95
N VAL A 164 -13.85 33.00 18.62
CA VAL A 164 -15.31 32.87 18.57
C VAL A 164 -15.96 34.27 18.65
N HIS A 165 -16.79 34.62 17.67
CA HIS A 165 -17.47 35.91 17.61
C HIS A 165 -18.84 35.86 18.30
N GLU A 166 -19.48 34.69 18.34
CA GLU A 166 -20.77 34.48 19.02
C GLU A 166 -20.71 33.25 19.92
N TRP A 167 -20.96 33.45 21.21
CA TRP A 167 -21.00 32.35 22.16
C TRP A 167 -22.31 31.56 22.06
N CYS A 168 -22.21 30.23 22.13
CA CYS A 168 -23.35 29.34 22.31
C CYS A 168 -23.00 28.21 23.27
N ASP A 169 -24.01 27.66 23.94
CA ASP A 169 -23.84 26.61 24.94
C ASP A 169 -23.71 25.20 24.30
N GLU A 170 -24.18 25.04 23.06
CA GLU A 170 -24.05 23.82 22.27
C GLU A 170 -23.57 24.19 20.86
N PRO A 171 -22.40 23.71 20.39
CA PRO A 171 -21.50 22.70 20.99
C PRO A 171 -20.70 23.19 22.22
N GLU A 172 -20.05 22.28 22.95
CA GLU A 172 -19.07 22.65 23.99
C GLU A 172 -17.82 23.24 23.32
N ILE A 173 -17.68 24.57 23.35
CA ILE A 173 -16.57 25.27 22.70
C ILE A 173 -15.30 25.12 23.55
N HIS A 174 -14.13 24.96 22.96
CA HIS A 174 -12.80 24.99 23.57
C HIS A 174 -11.97 26.02 22.82
N ILE A 175 -11.33 26.94 23.55
CA ILE A 175 -10.54 28.02 22.94
C ILE A 175 -9.08 27.79 23.23
N GLY A 176 -8.31 27.51 22.20
CA GLY A 176 -6.91 27.18 22.34
C GLY A 176 -6.31 26.62 21.07
N SER A 177 -5.09 26.13 21.20
CA SER A 177 -4.35 25.49 20.11
C SER A 177 -4.16 24.00 20.37
N LEU A 178 -4.28 23.20 19.32
CA LEU A 178 -4.01 21.77 19.39
C LEU A 178 -2.52 21.51 19.65
N LYS A 179 -2.21 20.61 20.59
CA LYS A 179 -0.82 20.16 20.87
C LYS A 179 -0.57 18.72 20.48
N GLY A 180 -1.59 17.88 20.49
CA GLY A 180 -1.43 16.49 20.08
C GLY A 180 -2.72 15.71 20.10
N ILE A 181 -2.76 14.66 19.29
CA ILE A 181 -3.85 13.69 19.26
C ILE A 181 -3.21 12.31 19.47
N LYS A 182 -3.75 11.53 20.40
CA LYS A 182 -3.37 10.13 20.65
C LYS A 182 -4.62 9.26 20.68
N GLY A 183 -4.43 7.95 20.58
CA GLY A 183 -5.52 6.98 20.60
C GLY A 183 -5.98 6.55 19.20
N GLU A 184 -7.15 5.93 19.17
CA GLU A 184 -7.81 5.37 17.99
C GLU A 184 -9.31 5.73 18.05
N ILE A 185 -10.05 5.45 16.96
CA ILE A 185 -11.50 5.69 16.92
C ILE A 185 -12.19 5.11 18.16
N GLY A 186 -13.08 5.90 18.77
CA GLY A 186 -13.77 5.58 20.02
C GLY A 186 -13.07 6.08 21.28
N ASP A 187 -11.75 6.32 21.24
CA ASP A 187 -10.95 6.70 22.41
C ASP A 187 -9.75 7.57 22.02
N PHE A 188 -10.04 8.76 21.47
CA PHE A 188 -9.02 9.77 21.21
C PHE A 188 -8.79 10.66 22.44
N GLU A 189 -7.52 10.87 22.77
CA GLU A 189 -7.06 11.88 23.70
C GLU A 189 -6.51 13.09 22.92
N VAL A 190 -7.17 14.23 23.07
CA VAL A 190 -6.80 15.47 22.38
C VAL A 190 -6.23 16.47 23.39
N GLU A 191 -4.92 16.71 23.31
CA GLU A 191 -4.22 17.70 24.14
C GLU A 191 -4.41 19.10 23.55
N VAL A 192 -5.06 20.00 24.29
CA VAL A 192 -5.30 21.40 23.92
C VAL A 192 -4.57 22.31 24.89
N GLU A 193 -3.90 23.34 24.38
CA GLU A 193 -3.31 24.39 25.20
C GLU A 193 -4.18 25.65 25.12
N SER A 194 -4.61 26.13 26.28
CA SER A 194 -5.40 27.36 26.41
C SER A 194 -4.72 28.34 27.35
N ALA A 195 -4.57 29.59 26.93
CA ALA A 195 -3.96 30.62 27.76
C ALA A 195 -4.91 31.17 28.84
N ILE A 196 -6.23 31.02 28.66
CA ILE A 196 -7.25 31.59 29.55
C ILE A 196 -8.28 30.52 29.92
N GLU A 197 -8.26 30.10 31.18
CA GLU A 197 -9.26 29.19 31.76
C GLU A 197 -10.61 29.90 31.87
N ARG A 198 -11.56 29.53 31.00
CA ARG A 198 -12.83 30.24 30.87
C ARG A 198 -13.71 30.15 32.12
N GLU A 199 -13.69 29.01 32.82
CA GLU A 199 -14.46 28.84 34.06
C GLU A 199 -14.01 29.81 35.18
N LYS A 200 -12.75 30.26 35.13
CA LYS A 200 -12.19 31.22 36.09
C LYS A 200 -12.25 32.66 35.57
N CYS A 201 -12.36 32.87 34.27
CA CYS A 201 -12.35 34.20 33.68
C CYS A 201 -13.68 34.93 33.94
N ILE A 202 -13.60 36.10 34.57
CA ILE A 202 -14.76 36.97 34.83
C ILE A 202 -14.91 38.10 33.81
N SER A 203 -14.17 38.04 32.71
CA SER A 203 -14.20 39.03 31.62
C SER A 203 -14.05 40.50 32.07
N CYS A 204 -13.13 40.77 33.00
CA CYS A 204 -12.92 42.11 33.55
C CYS A 204 -12.05 43.05 32.70
N GLY A 205 -11.28 42.52 31.74
CA GLY A 205 -10.45 43.30 30.82
C GLY A 205 -9.07 43.75 31.30
N LEU A 206 -8.74 43.57 32.58
CA LEU A 206 -7.46 44.03 33.17
C LEU A 206 -6.23 43.51 32.42
N CYS A 207 -6.28 42.27 31.94
CA CYS A 207 -5.20 41.64 31.19
C CYS A 207 -4.92 42.34 29.85
N ALA A 208 -5.98 42.77 29.15
CA ALA A 208 -5.86 43.46 27.87
C ALA A 208 -5.27 44.87 28.05
N ASP A 209 -5.66 45.58 29.10
CA ASP A 209 -5.18 46.93 29.41
C ASP A 209 -3.67 46.98 29.68
N VAL A 210 -3.11 45.92 30.28
CA VAL A 210 -1.68 45.87 30.63
C VAL A 210 -0.81 45.24 29.55
N CYS A 211 -1.38 44.60 28.53
CA CYS A 211 -0.61 43.86 27.53
C CYS A 211 0.24 44.80 26.66
N PRO A 212 1.59 44.77 26.76
CA PRO A 212 2.45 45.70 26.02
C PRO A 212 2.47 45.42 24.51
N ARG A 213 2.08 44.21 24.12
CA ARG A 213 1.97 43.77 22.72
C ARG A 213 0.59 43.99 22.13
N HIS A 214 -0.39 44.40 22.93
CA HIS A 214 -1.81 44.41 22.55
C HIS A 214 -2.28 43.05 22.00
N ALA A 215 -1.79 41.98 22.63
CA ALA A 215 -2.02 40.60 22.20
C ALA A 215 -3.33 39.99 22.71
N ILE A 216 -4.06 40.68 23.58
CA ILE A 216 -5.27 40.14 24.21
C ILE A 216 -6.48 40.85 23.61
N HIS A 217 -7.29 40.09 22.89
CA HIS A 217 -8.46 40.58 22.16
C HIS A 217 -9.75 40.15 22.84
N TYR A 218 -10.78 40.97 22.71
CA TYR A 218 -12.13 40.64 23.19
C TYR A 218 -13.10 40.61 22.02
N ASP A 219 -13.61 39.42 21.73
CA ASP A 219 -14.75 39.21 20.84
C ASP A 219 -15.96 38.82 21.69
N ALA A 220 -16.39 37.54 21.68
CA ALA A 220 -17.33 37.04 22.68
C ALA A 220 -16.64 36.70 24.03
N VAL A 221 -15.34 36.40 23.97
CA VAL A 221 -14.48 36.08 25.11
C VAL A 221 -13.07 36.65 24.91
N TYR A 222 -12.30 36.75 25.98
CA TYR A 222 -10.89 37.11 25.89
C TYR A 222 -10.06 35.98 25.31
N THR A 223 -9.23 36.28 24.31
CA THR A 223 -8.27 35.37 23.68
C THR A 223 -6.88 35.99 23.65
N VAL A 224 -5.84 35.17 23.53
CA VAL A 224 -4.45 35.62 23.38
C VAL A 224 -4.00 35.31 21.96
N GLY A 225 -3.65 36.35 21.20
CA GLY A 225 -3.15 36.25 19.84
C GLY A 225 -1.66 35.90 19.75
N GLU A 226 -1.22 35.59 18.53
CA GLU A 226 0.15 35.14 18.22
C GLU A 226 1.23 36.20 18.50
N GLU A 227 0.85 37.48 18.55
CA GLU A 227 1.75 38.59 18.89
C GLU A 227 2.19 38.61 20.38
N CYS A 228 1.66 37.70 21.20
CA CYS A 228 2.09 37.51 22.58
C CYS A 228 3.53 36.99 22.65
N ASP A 229 4.37 37.62 23.47
CA ASP A 229 5.74 37.19 23.76
C ASP A 229 5.90 36.55 25.15
N GLU A 230 4.78 36.14 25.75
CA GLU A 230 4.71 35.46 27.05
C GLU A 230 5.39 36.24 28.20
N CYS A 231 5.39 37.58 28.15
CA CYS A 231 6.02 38.42 29.17
C CYS A 231 5.45 38.28 30.59
N GLY A 232 4.19 37.83 30.73
CA GLY A 232 3.56 37.51 32.01
C GLY A 232 2.79 38.65 32.70
N ASP A 233 2.80 39.87 32.17
CA ASP A 233 2.11 41.03 32.78
C ASP A 233 0.62 40.78 33.02
N CYS A 234 -0.04 40.08 32.10
CA CYS A 234 -1.46 39.71 32.20
C CYS A 234 -1.75 38.71 33.33
N ILE A 235 -0.79 37.85 33.69
CA ILE A 235 -0.93 36.85 34.75
C ILE A 235 -0.93 37.55 36.11
N GLU A 236 -0.01 38.49 36.32
CA GLU A 236 0.13 39.23 37.58
C GLU A 236 -1.11 40.06 37.94
N VAL A 237 -1.83 40.57 36.94
CA VAL A 237 -3.04 41.38 37.15
C VAL A 237 -4.33 40.58 37.16
N CYS A 238 -4.30 39.28 36.84
CA CYS A 238 -5.50 38.46 36.75
C CYS A 238 -6.05 38.13 38.16
N PRO A 239 -7.20 38.69 38.59
CA PRO A 239 -7.67 38.54 39.96
C PRO A 239 -8.16 37.14 40.30
N THR A 240 -8.51 36.34 39.29
CA THR A 240 -9.00 34.97 39.45
C THR A 240 -7.94 33.91 39.14
N GLY A 241 -6.75 34.32 38.68
CA GLY A 241 -5.72 33.40 38.20
C GLY A 241 -6.18 32.59 36.99
N ALA A 242 -7.04 33.16 36.15
CA ALA A 242 -7.56 32.51 34.94
C ALA A 242 -6.52 32.43 33.81
N ILE A 243 -5.47 33.26 33.84
CA ILE A 243 -4.46 33.30 32.77
C ILE A 243 -3.25 32.49 33.21
N ALA A 244 -2.87 31.51 32.40
CA ALA A 244 -1.67 30.72 32.59
C ALA A 244 -1.11 30.30 31.23
N PHE A 245 0.19 30.49 31.02
CA PHE A 245 0.86 29.96 29.84
C PHE A 245 1.10 28.45 30.01
N HIS A 246 1.02 27.72 28.90
CA HIS A 246 1.19 26.27 28.86
C HIS A 246 0.19 25.45 29.69
N ASN A 247 -0.99 26.01 29.97
CA ASN A 247 -2.05 25.24 30.59
C ASN A 247 -2.64 24.26 29.56
N ARG A 248 -2.64 22.96 29.91
CA ARG A 248 -3.09 21.88 29.04
C ARG A 248 -4.36 21.24 29.59
N GLU A 249 -5.33 21.05 28.71
CA GLU A 249 -6.49 20.20 28.93
C GLU A 249 -6.45 19.00 27.98
N VAL A 250 -7.10 17.90 28.38
CA VAL A 250 -7.24 16.70 27.55
C VAL A 250 -8.73 16.48 27.32
N ILE A 251 -9.13 16.49 26.05
CA ILE A 251 -10.50 16.21 25.63
C ILE A 251 -10.56 14.76 25.15
N HIS A 252 -11.51 13.98 25.66
CA HIS A 252 -11.74 12.61 25.25
C HIS A 252 -12.91 12.55 24.27
N VAL A 253 -12.66 12.11 23.05
CA VAL A 253 -13.68 11.99 22.00
C VAL A 253 -13.54 10.69 21.24
N GLY A 254 -14.63 10.26 20.60
CA GLY A 254 -14.62 9.07 19.77
C GLY A 254 -14.20 9.34 18.32
N GLN A 255 -14.51 10.53 17.81
CA GLN A 255 -14.20 10.94 16.43
C GLN A 255 -13.80 12.41 16.36
N ILE A 256 -13.06 12.78 15.31
CA ILE A 256 -12.55 14.13 15.09
C ILE A 256 -12.83 14.57 13.65
N LEU A 257 -13.47 15.71 13.47
CA LEU A 257 -13.63 16.39 12.17
C LEU A 257 -12.78 17.66 12.16
N VAL A 258 -11.77 17.70 11.30
CA VAL A 258 -10.90 18.86 11.10
C VAL A 258 -11.35 19.60 9.85
N ILE A 259 -11.60 20.90 9.98
CA ILE A 259 -11.95 21.80 8.89
C ILE A 259 -10.77 22.77 8.76
N ASP A 260 -9.77 22.34 8.00
CA ASP A 260 -8.53 23.07 7.78
C ASP A 260 -7.85 22.52 6.52
N LYS A 261 -7.80 23.35 5.47
CA LYS A 261 -7.14 23.00 4.21
C LYS A 261 -5.62 22.82 4.36
N ASP A 262 -5.02 23.39 5.40
CA ASP A 262 -3.57 23.34 5.65
C ASP A 262 -3.21 22.28 6.71
N TRP A 263 -4.18 21.45 7.13
CA TRP A 263 -3.98 20.38 8.12
C TRP A 263 -2.85 19.42 7.73
N ARG A 264 -1.87 19.29 8.63
CA ARG A 264 -0.73 18.35 8.50
C ARG A 264 -0.70 17.28 9.60
N GLY A 265 -1.78 17.19 10.39
CA GLY A 265 -1.88 16.19 11.45
C GLY A 265 -2.26 14.81 10.92
N SER A 266 -2.54 13.89 11.85
CA SER A 266 -2.94 12.53 11.52
C SER A 266 -4.22 12.50 10.68
N THR A 267 -4.30 11.51 9.78
CA THR A 267 -5.50 11.17 8.98
C THR A 267 -5.91 9.72 9.22
N GLN A 268 -5.53 9.16 10.38
CA GLN A 268 -5.95 7.83 10.78
C GLN A 268 -7.48 7.73 10.88
N PHE A 269 -7.99 6.49 10.79
CA PHE A 269 -9.41 6.20 10.90
C PHE A 269 -10.05 6.85 12.14
N GLY A 270 -11.18 7.54 11.96
CA GLY A 270 -11.85 8.34 12.98
C GLY A 270 -11.44 9.82 13.00
N ILE A 271 -10.45 10.23 12.18
CA ILE A 271 -10.09 11.63 11.95
C ILE A 271 -10.41 11.99 10.49
N TYR A 272 -11.38 12.87 10.30
CA TYR A 272 -11.85 13.30 8.98
C TYR A 272 -11.35 14.70 8.72
N ARG A 273 -10.64 14.90 7.60
CA ARG A 273 -10.22 16.23 7.15
C ARG A 273 -11.17 16.73 6.08
N ALA A 274 -11.57 17.98 6.22
CA ALA A 274 -12.30 18.74 5.23
C ALA A 274 -11.49 19.97 4.79
N GLU A 275 -11.47 20.23 3.50
CA GLU A 275 -10.74 21.38 2.93
C GLU A 275 -11.57 22.68 2.95
N ASP A 276 -12.88 22.55 2.92
CA ASP A 276 -13.83 23.66 2.94
C ASP A 276 -15.15 23.26 3.62
N TYR A 277 -16.07 24.21 3.71
CA TYR A 277 -17.38 24.01 4.33
C TYR A 277 -18.25 22.94 3.63
N GLU A 278 -18.23 22.88 2.30
CA GLU A 278 -19.03 21.90 1.56
C GLU A 278 -18.48 20.48 1.74
N ASP A 279 -17.16 20.34 1.79
CA ASP A 279 -16.50 19.10 2.15
C ASP A 279 -16.74 18.74 3.62
N ALA A 280 -16.74 19.71 4.53
CA ALA A 280 -17.03 19.49 5.95
C ALA A 280 -18.43 18.92 6.17
N LEU A 281 -19.43 19.37 5.41
CA LEU A 281 -20.78 18.79 5.44
C LEU A 281 -20.80 17.34 4.92
N ARG A 282 -20.00 17.01 3.90
CA ARG A 282 -19.85 15.63 3.41
C ARG A 282 -19.17 14.75 4.44
N LYS A 283 -18.06 15.19 5.02
CA LYS A 283 -17.34 14.46 6.08
C LYS A 283 -18.16 14.32 7.36
N ALA A 284 -19.00 15.30 7.69
CA ALA A 284 -19.96 15.19 8.79
C ALA A 284 -20.93 14.02 8.58
N HIS A 285 -21.37 13.74 7.34
CA HIS A 285 -22.16 12.53 7.07
C HIS A 285 -21.36 11.24 7.33
N ASP A 286 -20.07 11.20 6.99
CA ASP A 286 -19.20 10.05 7.28
C ASP A 286 -19.09 9.83 8.79
N VAL A 287 -18.85 10.89 9.57
CA VAL A 287 -18.84 10.87 11.05
C VAL A 287 -20.15 10.30 11.59
N ILE A 288 -21.29 10.82 11.12
CA ILE A 288 -22.63 10.38 11.57
C ILE A 288 -22.86 8.90 11.25
N SER A 289 -22.43 8.44 10.08
CA SER A 289 -22.59 7.05 9.67
C SER A 289 -21.75 6.08 10.52
N GLN A 290 -20.79 6.61 11.28
CA GLN A 290 -19.85 5.86 12.09
C GLN A 290 -20.02 6.11 13.60
N LEU A 291 -21.14 6.68 14.06
CA LEU A 291 -21.43 6.85 15.49
C LEU A 291 -21.85 5.52 16.15
N GLY A 292 -21.43 5.32 17.40
CA GLY A 292 -21.76 4.16 18.22
C GLY A 292 -21.05 2.87 17.76
N GLU A 293 -21.75 1.73 17.89
CA GLU A 293 -21.23 0.42 17.47
C GLU A 293 -21.20 0.32 15.94
N ILE A 294 -20.00 0.06 15.39
CA ILE A 294 -19.77 -0.08 13.97
C ILE A 294 -19.06 -1.39 13.66
N GLU A 295 -19.41 -2.00 12.53
CA GLU A 295 -18.65 -3.11 11.97
C GLU A 295 -17.71 -2.57 10.89
N LYS A 296 -16.42 -2.88 11.00
CA LYS A 296 -15.41 -2.51 10.01
C LYS A 296 -14.75 -3.75 9.43
N GLU A 297 -14.45 -3.73 8.15
CA GLU A 297 -13.71 -4.81 7.51
C GLU A 297 -12.27 -4.89 8.02
N ARG A 298 -11.81 -6.12 8.21
CA ARG A 298 -10.41 -6.45 8.45
C ARG A 298 -9.71 -6.57 7.10
N TYR A 299 -9.16 -5.48 6.60
CA TYR A 299 -8.65 -5.45 5.22
C TYR A 299 -7.43 -6.34 4.95
N LEU A 300 -6.55 -6.54 5.93
CA LEU A 300 -5.26 -7.20 5.71
C LEU A 300 -5.25 -8.68 6.12
N ALA A 301 -4.61 -9.48 5.29
CA ALA A 301 -4.05 -10.78 5.64
C ALA A 301 -2.52 -10.64 5.76
N LEU A 302 -1.93 -11.14 6.86
CA LEU A 302 -0.52 -10.93 7.19
C LEU A 302 0.21 -12.27 7.37
N GLU A 303 1.26 -12.49 6.59
CA GLU A 303 2.17 -13.63 6.76
C GLU A 303 3.49 -13.19 7.43
N LEU A 304 3.42 -12.82 8.72
CA LEU A 304 4.54 -12.20 9.44
C LEU A 304 5.81 -13.06 9.53
N THR A 305 5.70 -14.39 9.37
CA THR A 305 6.85 -15.31 9.32
C THR A 305 7.78 -15.06 8.13
N ARG A 306 7.26 -14.47 7.04
CA ARG A 306 8.05 -14.04 5.87
C ARG A 306 8.61 -12.63 6.02
N CYS A 307 8.13 -11.84 6.99
CA CYS A 307 8.58 -10.47 7.16
C CYS A 307 10.08 -10.42 7.41
N ALA A 308 10.80 -9.63 6.62
CA ALA A 308 12.23 -9.42 6.82
C ALA A 308 12.52 -8.62 8.09
N SER A 309 11.59 -7.77 8.53
CA SER A 309 11.75 -6.99 9.76
C SER A 309 11.35 -7.81 10.98
N GLY A 310 12.23 -7.88 11.98
CA GLY A 310 11.96 -8.54 13.26
C GLY A 310 12.14 -10.06 13.29
N ARG A 311 12.36 -10.72 12.15
CA ARG A 311 12.64 -12.18 12.06
C ARG A 311 13.92 -12.60 12.78
N SER A 312 14.87 -11.69 12.90
CA SER A 312 16.23 -11.96 13.40
C SER A 312 16.60 -11.10 14.60
N GLU A 313 15.61 -10.54 15.30
CA GLU A 313 15.81 -9.49 16.32
C GLU A 313 16.56 -8.24 15.80
N LEU A 314 16.58 -8.06 14.48
CA LEU A 314 17.19 -6.94 13.78
C LEU A 314 16.15 -6.17 12.99
N ILE A 315 16.42 -4.89 12.77
CA ILE A 315 15.61 -4.02 11.90
C ILE A 315 15.89 -4.42 10.45
N GLY A 316 14.84 -4.86 9.74
CA GLY A 316 14.96 -5.33 8.36
C GLY A 316 14.33 -4.37 7.35
N CYS A 317 13.47 -4.91 6.50
CA CYS A 317 12.73 -4.15 5.50
C CYS A 317 11.71 -3.19 6.16
N GLU A 318 11.70 -1.92 5.73
CA GLU A 318 10.78 -0.88 6.22
C GLU A 318 9.95 -0.23 5.10
N TYR A 319 9.90 -0.82 3.89
CA TYR A 319 9.19 -0.22 2.74
C TYR A 319 7.71 0.07 2.99
N CYS A 320 7.03 -0.73 3.82
CA CYS A 320 5.62 -0.52 4.17
C CYS A 320 5.39 0.48 5.32
N PHE A 321 6.46 1.02 5.93
CA PHE A 321 6.37 1.92 7.08
C PHE A 321 5.65 3.26 6.78
N PRO A 322 5.77 3.87 5.59
CA PRO A 322 5.05 5.10 5.22
C PRO A 322 3.54 4.86 4.99
N CYS A 323 2.85 4.28 5.97
CA CYS A 323 1.40 4.09 5.91
C CYS A 323 0.70 5.43 6.17
N PRO A 324 -0.14 5.91 5.25
CA PRO A 324 -0.77 7.22 5.37
C PRO A 324 -1.82 7.30 6.48
N TYR A 325 -2.37 6.16 6.87
CA TYR A 325 -3.35 6.06 7.95
C TYR A 325 -2.71 5.67 9.29
N GLU A 326 -1.37 5.65 9.35
CA GLU A 326 -0.59 5.26 10.54
C GLU A 326 -0.94 3.86 11.08
N ALA A 327 -1.52 3.01 10.22
CA ALA A 327 -1.89 1.65 10.58
C ALA A 327 -0.66 0.74 10.73
N ILE A 328 0.50 1.16 10.24
CA ILE A 328 1.74 0.40 10.29
C ILE A 328 2.73 1.19 11.14
N ARG A 329 3.23 0.57 12.20
CA ARG A 329 4.21 1.16 13.11
C ARG A 329 5.30 0.16 13.47
N ARG A 330 6.41 0.67 13.98
CA ARG A 330 7.52 -0.16 14.47
C ARG A 330 7.45 -0.27 16.00
N GLU A 331 7.45 -1.50 16.50
CA GLU A 331 7.64 -1.80 17.92
C GLU A 331 8.98 -2.51 18.12
N GLY A 332 9.97 -1.78 18.64
CA GLY A 332 11.35 -2.25 18.70
C GLY A 332 11.89 -2.55 17.30
N VAL A 333 12.02 -3.84 16.97
CA VAL A 333 12.54 -4.34 15.68
C VAL A 333 11.46 -4.95 14.79
N LYS A 334 10.20 -4.99 15.23
CA LYS A 334 9.08 -5.62 14.51
C LYS A 334 8.15 -4.57 13.91
N MET A 335 7.55 -4.92 12.78
CA MET A 335 6.44 -4.17 12.20
C MET A 335 5.11 -4.65 12.80
N VAL A 336 4.28 -3.72 13.23
CA VAL A 336 2.96 -3.96 13.82
C VAL A 336 1.91 -3.27 12.96
N PHE A 337 0.82 -3.97 12.72
CA PHE A 337 -0.27 -3.56 11.83
C PHE A 337 -1.56 -3.46 12.67
N SER A 338 -2.23 -2.31 12.62
CA SER A 338 -3.51 -2.07 13.27
C SER A 338 -4.66 -2.35 12.30
N ASP A 339 -5.50 -3.34 12.64
CA ASP A 339 -6.75 -3.61 11.91
C ASP A 339 -7.76 -2.46 12.08
N VAL A 340 -7.69 -1.71 13.19
CA VAL A 340 -8.55 -0.56 13.48
C VAL A 340 -8.22 0.60 12.53
N LYS A 341 -6.96 1.03 12.50
CA LYS A 341 -6.51 2.18 11.68
C LYS A 341 -6.48 1.89 10.18
N CYS A 342 -6.27 0.64 9.76
CA CYS A 342 -6.12 0.29 8.34
C CYS A 342 -7.38 0.64 7.53
N GLN A 343 -7.25 1.41 6.44
CA GLN A 343 -8.37 1.76 5.55
C GLN A 343 -8.42 0.92 4.26
N GLY A 344 -7.57 -0.12 4.14
CA GLY A 344 -7.62 -1.02 2.99
C GLY A 344 -7.11 -0.45 1.66
N CYS A 345 -6.36 0.66 1.64
CA CYS A 345 -5.85 1.25 0.39
C CYS A 345 -4.88 0.34 -0.40
N GLY A 346 -4.22 -0.61 0.28
CA GLY A 346 -3.32 -1.56 -0.39
C GLY A 346 -1.91 -1.05 -0.66
N LEU A 347 -1.53 0.16 -0.22
CA LEU A 347 -0.16 0.68 -0.42
C LEU A 347 0.92 -0.26 0.13
N CYS A 348 0.72 -0.81 1.33
CA CYS A 348 1.67 -1.77 1.90
C CYS A 348 1.77 -3.07 1.08
N THR A 349 0.70 -3.46 0.39
CA THR A 349 0.62 -4.64 -0.48
C THR A 349 1.45 -4.44 -1.75
N SER A 350 1.42 -3.24 -2.34
CA SER A 350 2.23 -2.92 -3.53
C SER A 350 3.70 -2.74 -3.19
N LEU A 351 4.03 -2.14 -2.04
CA LEU A 351 5.40 -1.89 -1.61
C LEU A 351 6.14 -3.12 -1.07
N CYS A 352 5.43 -4.17 -0.64
CA CYS A 352 6.08 -5.34 -0.03
C CYS A 352 6.60 -6.33 -1.08
N PRO A 353 7.93 -6.46 -1.29
CA PRO A 353 8.48 -7.41 -2.25
C PRO A 353 8.20 -8.87 -1.86
N LEU A 354 7.93 -9.11 -0.56
CA LEU A 354 7.66 -10.43 0.00
C LEU A 354 6.18 -10.72 0.12
N SER A 355 5.26 -9.84 -0.32
CA SER A 355 3.81 -10.03 -0.23
C SER A 355 3.32 -10.42 1.18
N VAL A 356 3.92 -9.83 2.22
CA VAL A 356 3.56 -10.11 3.62
C VAL A 356 2.17 -9.59 3.95
N PRO A 357 1.87 -8.30 3.73
CA PRO A 357 0.50 -7.82 3.68
C PRO A 357 -0.12 -8.13 2.32
N GLN A 358 -1.36 -8.62 2.35
CA GLN A 358 -2.25 -8.72 1.19
C GLN A 358 -3.63 -8.18 1.59
N LEU A 359 -4.31 -7.50 0.66
CA LEU A 359 -5.73 -7.22 0.84
C LEU A 359 -6.51 -8.53 0.74
N ARG A 360 -7.45 -8.76 1.67
CA ARG A 360 -8.25 -9.99 1.70
C ARG A 360 -9.22 -10.11 0.54
N GLU A 361 -9.94 -9.03 0.25
CA GLU A 361 -10.93 -9.00 -0.82
C GLU A 361 -10.30 -8.79 -2.20
N TYR A 362 -9.12 -8.19 -2.24
CA TYR A 362 -8.44 -7.82 -3.48
C TYR A 362 -6.96 -8.25 -3.49
N PRO A 363 -6.67 -9.56 -3.31
CA PRO A 363 -5.30 -10.05 -3.29
C PRO A 363 -4.66 -9.97 -4.68
N ASN A 364 -3.32 -10.00 -4.74
CA ASN A 364 -2.58 -9.90 -6.00
C ASN A 364 -3.01 -10.94 -7.04
N GLN A 365 -3.38 -12.16 -6.62
CA GLN A 365 -3.85 -13.20 -7.53
C GLN A 365 -5.09 -12.77 -8.33
N LEU A 366 -6.02 -12.07 -7.71
CA LEU A 366 -7.21 -11.53 -8.37
C LEU A 366 -6.83 -10.48 -9.41
N LEU A 367 -5.93 -9.56 -9.05
CA LEU A 367 -5.40 -8.53 -9.96
C LEU A 367 -4.74 -9.14 -11.20
N TYR A 368 -3.86 -10.12 -11.02
CA TYR A 368 -3.20 -10.78 -12.16
C TYR A 368 -4.21 -11.50 -13.06
N ALA A 369 -5.19 -12.21 -12.49
CA ALA A 369 -6.24 -12.87 -13.26
C ALA A 369 -7.08 -11.87 -14.09
N GLN A 370 -7.44 -10.72 -13.50
CA GLN A 370 -8.12 -9.62 -14.20
C GLN A 370 -7.26 -9.04 -15.34
N ILE A 371 -5.98 -8.79 -15.11
CA ILE A 371 -5.04 -8.29 -16.13
C ILE A 371 -4.96 -9.26 -17.31
N GLU A 372 -4.78 -10.56 -17.04
CA GLU A 372 -4.69 -11.59 -18.07
C GLU A 372 -5.95 -11.66 -18.94
N THR A 373 -7.12 -11.62 -18.31
CA THR A 373 -8.41 -11.81 -18.98
C THR A 373 -8.89 -10.55 -19.71
N LEU A 374 -8.67 -9.35 -19.16
CA LEU A 374 -8.96 -8.12 -19.89
C LEU A 374 -8.10 -8.01 -21.16
N LEU A 375 -6.84 -8.45 -21.13
CA LEU A 375 -5.93 -8.37 -22.26
C LEU A 375 -6.02 -9.57 -23.22
N SER A 376 -6.91 -10.55 -22.97
CA SER A 376 -7.08 -11.73 -23.82
C SER A 376 -7.66 -11.38 -25.21
N GLY A 377 -8.54 -10.37 -25.28
CA GLY A 377 -9.32 -10.01 -26.47
C GLY A 377 -8.49 -9.45 -27.64
N ASP A 378 -9.10 -9.27 -28.80
CA ASP A 378 -8.41 -8.84 -30.03
C ASP A 378 -8.73 -7.38 -30.42
N LEU A 379 -8.62 -6.48 -29.45
CA LEU A 379 -8.78 -5.03 -29.67
C LEU A 379 -7.68 -4.46 -30.57
N ASP A 380 -8.01 -3.50 -31.44
CA ASP A 380 -7.04 -2.89 -32.36
C ASP A 380 -5.88 -2.23 -31.57
N SER A 381 -6.17 -1.54 -30.47
CA SER A 381 -5.18 -1.08 -29.46
C SER A 381 -5.50 -1.68 -28.09
N LYS A 382 -4.53 -2.35 -27.44
CA LYS A 382 -4.70 -2.94 -26.11
C LYS A 382 -4.18 -1.99 -25.04
N VAL A 383 -5.04 -1.16 -24.47
CA VAL A 383 -4.62 -0.23 -23.41
C VAL A 383 -5.39 -0.54 -22.15
N LEU A 384 -4.67 -0.87 -21.08
CA LEU A 384 -5.25 -1.16 -19.77
C LEU A 384 -5.31 0.14 -18.96
N LEU A 385 -6.47 0.43 -18.38
CA LEU A 385 -6.71 1.56 -17.48
C LEU A 385 -6.92 1.01 -16.07
N PHE A 386 -5.96 1.21 -15.18
CA PHE A 386 -6.17 1.03 -13.75
C PHE A 386 -6.79 2.32 -13.19
N ALA A 387 -7.94 2.20 -12.51
CA ALA A 387 -8.64 3.33 -11.94
C ALA A 387 -9.16 3.01 -10.53
N CYS A 388 -9.19 4.02 -9.65
CA CYS A 388 -9.86 3.89 -8.35
C CYS A 388 -11.36 3.68 -8.57
N SER A 389 -12.02 3.00 -7.63
CA SER A 389 -13.46 2.77 -7.69
C SER A 389 -14.26 4.07 -7.70
N ASP A 390 -13.73 5.14 -7.09
CA ASP A 390 -14.32 6.48 -7.10
C ASP A 390 -14.43 7.10 -8.51
N HIS A 391 -13.61 6.63 -9.46
CA HIS A 391 -13.65 7.12 -10.84
C HIS A 391 -14.72 6.44 -11.70
N ILE A 392 -15.42 5.42 -11.19
CA ILE A 392 -16.51 4.77 -11.93
C ILE A 392 -17.56 5.79 -12.36
N GLU A 393 -17.94 6.73 -11.48
CA GLU A 393 -18.96 7.73 -11.81
C GLU A 393 -18.44 8.80 -12.77
N ARG A 394 -17.16 9.18 -12.66
CA ARG A 394 -16.50 10.06 -13.63
C ARG A 394 -16.52 9.44 -15.04
N LEU A 395 -16.19 8.15 -15.15
CA LEU A 395 -16.26 7.43 -16.43
C LEU A 395 -17.71 7.25 -16.94
N ASN A 396 -18.67 7.01 -16.04
CA ASN A 396 -20.09 7.01 -16.39
C ASN A 396 -20.51 8.35 -17.00
N ALA A 397 -20.03 9.48 -16.47
CA ALA A 397 -20.34 10.82 -16.96
C ALA A 397 -19.88 11.02 -18.41
N VAL A 398 -18.66 10.59 -18.77
CA VAL A 398 -18.15 10.59 -20.15
C VAL A 398 -19.12 9.83 -21.07
N GLY A 399 -19.53 8.64 -20.64
CA GLY A 399 -20.43 7.79 -21.41
C GLY A 399 -21.83 8.37 -21.58
N ARG A 400 -22.39 9.01 -20.55
CA ARG A 400 -23.71 9.69 -20.62
C ARG A 400 -23.70 10.86 -21.61
N GLN A 401 -22.57 11.57 -21.70
CA GLN A 401 -22.36 12.61 -22.70
C GLN A 401 -22.06 12.06 -24.10
N LYS A 402 -21.85 10.74 -24.23
CA LYS A 402 -21.52 10.04 -25.48
C LYS A 402 -20.24 10.56 -26.15
N ILE A 403 -19.30 11.02 -25.34
CA ILE A 403 -17.99 11.47 -25.82
C ILE A 403 -17.18 10.24 -26.23
N ARG A 404 -16.69 10.24 -27.47
CA ARG A 404 -15.89 9.13 -28.00
C ARG A 404 -14.43 9.24 -27.58
N TYR A 405 -13.84 8.11 -27.24
CA TYR A 405 -12.42 7.95 -26.94
C TYR A 405 -11.97 6.55 -27.37
N PRO A 406 -10.67 6.26 -27.52
CA PRO A 406 -10.19 4.91 -27.82
C PRO A 406 -10.69 3.85 -26.83
N ALA A 407 -10.94 2.64 -27.30
CA ALA A 407 -11.43 1.53 -26.48
C ALA A 407 -10.38 0.99 -25.48
N VAL A 408 -10.13 1.74 -24.40
CA VAL A 408 -9.32 1.30 -23.25
C VAL A 408 -10.09 0.29 -22.38
N LEU A 409 -9.37 -0.60 -21.71
CA LEU A 409 -9.89 -1.67 -20.86
C LEU A 409 -9.82 -1.24 -19.38
N PRO A 410 -10.95 -0.87 -18.74
CA PRO A 410 -10.93 -0.44 -17.35
C PRO A 410 -10.82 -1.65 -16.40
N LEU A 411 -9.90 -1.54 -15.44
CA LEU A 411 -9.77 -2.40 -14.27
C LEU A 411 -9.91 -1.49 -13.03
N PHE A 412 -11.05 -1.59 -12.37
CA PHE A 412 -11.33 -0.81 -11.17
C PHE A 412 -10.81 -1.53 -9.93
N VAL A 413 -10.06 -0.81 -9.11
CA VAL A 413 -9.52 -1.27 -7.83
C VAL A 413 -10.05 -0.42 -6.68
N PRO A 414 -10.03 -0.90 -5.42
CA PRO A 414 -10.42 -0.08 -4.27
C PRO A 414 -9.64 1.24 -4.21
N CYS A 415 -8.33 1.16 -4.42
CA CYS A 415 -7.44 2.29 -4.53
C CYS A 415 -6.29 1.92 -5.49
N ILE A 416 -5.81 2.88 -6.28
CA ILE A 416 -4.69 2.65 -7.21
C ILE A 416 -3.39 2.28 -6.46
N ASP A 417 -3.28 2.62 -5.17
CA ASP A 417 -2.12 2.29 -4.34
C ASP A 417 -1.85 0.78 -4.22
N VAL A 418 -2.85 -0.07 -4.49
CA VAL A 418 -2.67 -1.53 -4.53
C VAL A 418 -1.89 -1.99 -5.78
N ILE A 419 -1.87 -1.17 -6.84
CA ILE A 419 -1.16 -1.48 -8.08
C ILE A 419 0.34 -1.32 -7.82
N SER A 420 1.13 -2.29 -8.29
CA SER A 420 2.59 -2.29 -8.17
C SER A 420 3.20 -2.22 -9.57
N GLU A 421 4.50 -1.94 -9.65
CA GLU A 421 5.27 -2.04 -10.87
C GLU A 421 5.17 -3.43 -11.51
N THR A 422 5.00 -4.48 -10.70
CA THR A 422 4.85 -5.86 -11.18
C THR A 422 3.50 -6.06 -11.88
N HIS A 423 2.42 -5.45 -11.39
CA HIS A 423 1.11 -5.44 -12.05
C HIS A 423 1.19 -4.73 -13.41
N ILE A 424 1.82 -3.56 -13.46
CA ILE A 424 2.01 -2.78 -14.69
C ILE A 424 2.82 -3.58 -15.73
N LEU A 425 3.95 -4.15 -15.33
CA LEU A 425 4.80 -4.94 -16.22
C LEU A 425 4.14 -6.25 -16.67
N SER A 426 3.31 -6.85 -15.82
CA SER A 426 2.50 -8.02 -16.21
C SER A 426 1.51 -7.68 -17.32
N ALA A 427 0.91 -6.49 -17.32
CA ALA A 427 0.06 -6.05 -18.43
C ALA A 427 0.82 -6.02 -19.76
N PHE A 428 2.06 -5.50 -19.78
CA PHE A 428 2.89 -5.52 -20.99
C PHE A 428 3.32 -6.93 -21.39
N GLU A 429 3.64 -7.80 -20.41
CA GLU A 429 3.92 -9.21 -20.65
C GLU A 429 2.73 -9.89 -21.35
N ARG A 430 1.51 -9.51 -20.99
CA ARG A 430 0.23 -9.95 -21.59
C ARG A 430 -0.16 -9.23 -22.88
N GLY A 431 0.71 -8.35 -23.37
CA GLY A 431 0.57 -7.74 -24.69
C GLY A 431 -0.19 -6.43 -24.70
N ALA A 432 -0.27 -5.73 -23.57
CA ALA A 432 -0.68 -4.33 -23.56
C ALA A 432 0.24 -3.48 -24.46
N ASP A 433 -0.37 -2.57 -25.20
CA ASP A 433 0.27 -1.52 -25.98
C ASP A 433 0.58 -0.30 -25.10
N GLY A 434 -0.24 -0.06 -24.07
CA GLY A 434 -0.05 0.97 -23.06
C GLY A 434 -0.80 0.69 -21.77
N VAL A 435 -0.38 1.33 -20.69
CA VAL A 435 -1.02 1.28 -19.37
C VAL A 435 -1.29 2.70 -18.90
N ILE A 436 -2.47 2.92 -18.34
CA ILE A 436 -2.91 4.19 -17.78
C ILE A 436 -3.21 3.98 -16.30
N LEU A 437 -2.71 4.86 -15.46
CA LEU A 437 -2.96 4.91 -14.02
C LEU A 437 -3.80 6.15 -13.72
N TRP A 438 -4.96 5.96 -13.10
CA TRP A 438 -5.85 7.04 -12.69
C TRP A 438 -6.15 6.91 -11.19
N GLY A 439 -5.46 7.73 -10.38
CA GLY A 439 -5.58 7.79 -8.92
C GLY A 439 -6.51 8.91 -8.47
N CYS A 440 -7.13 8.76 -7.30
CA CYS A 440 -7.98 9.78 -6.70
C CYS A 440 -7.19 10.65 -5.70
N GLU A 441 -7.82 11.68 -5.13
CA GLU A 441 -7.25 12.54 -4.08
C GLU A 441 -6.73 11.75 -2.86
N ASN A 442 -7.35 10.61 -2.54
CA ASN A 442 -6.96 9.73 -1.43
C ASN A 442 -5.75 8.82 -1.77
N SER A 443 -5.25 8.86 -3.00
CA SER A 443 -4.16 8.01 -3.46
C SER A 443 -2.79 8.69 -3.30
N HIS A 444 -1.74 7.91 -3.07
CA HIS A 444 -0.42 8.43 -2.73
C HIS A 444 0.39 8.72 -3.98
N ARG A 445 0.18 9.90 -4.57
CA ARG A 445 0.74 10.30 -5.86
C ARG A 445 2.25 10.04 -5.99
N GLU A 446 3.05 10.40 -4.99
CA GLU A 446 4.50 10.16 -5.01
C GLU A 446 4.85 8.67 -5.18
N GLN A 447 4.07 7.77 -4.55
CA GLN A 447 4.28 6.33 -4.66
C GLN A 447 3.85 5.81 -6.04
N ILE A 448 2.72 6.29 -6.57
CA ILE A 448 2.26 5.95 -7.92
C ILE A 448 3.29 6.39 -8.96
N GLU A 449 3.83 7.61 -8.83
CA GLU A 449 4.88 8.14 -9.69
C GLU A 449 6.17 7.31 -9.60
N SER A 450 6.55 6.87 -8.41
CA SER A 450 7.70 5.98 -8.20
C SER A 450 7.52 4.64 -8.93
N MET A 451 6.35 4.00 -8.78
CA MET A 451 6.04 2.72 -9.44
C MET A 451 5.94 2.86 -10.97
N ALA A 452 5.33 3.94 -11.45
CA ALA A 452 5.27 4.26 -12.87
C ALA A 452 6.66 4.50 -13.47
N THR A 453 7.52 5.21 -12.73
CA THR A 453 8.94 5.42 -13.08
C THR A 453 9.67 4.09 -13.21
N PHE A 454 9.55 3.18 -12.25
CA PHE A 454 10.17 1.85 -12.34
C PHE A 454 9.71 1.09 -13.58
N ALA A 455 8.40 1.05 -13.82
CA ALA A 455 7.83 0.35 -14.97
C ALA A 455 8.36 0.96 -16.27
N GLN A 456 8.40 2.29 -16.37
CA GLN A 456 8.91 2.99 -17.56
C GLN A 456 10.41 2.78 -17.76
N MET A 457 11.22 2.79 -16.70
CA MET A 457 12.65 2.45 -16.75
C MET A 457 12.85 1.02 -17.27
N THR A 458 12.04 0.08 -16.80
CA THR A 458 12.07 -1.32 -17.26
C THR A 458 11.75 -1.40 -18.75
N LEU A 459 10.67 -0.76 -19.20
CA LEU A 459 10.30 -0.73 -20.62
C LEU A 459 11.41 -0.14 -21.49
N SER A 460 12.02 0.97 -21.05
CA SER A 460 13.15 1.60 -21.73
C SER A 460 14.38 0.68 -21.77
N ALA A 461 14.69 -0.03 -20.69
CA ALA A 461 15.80 -0.99 -20.62
C ALA A 461 15.66 -2.15 -21.64
N PHE A 462 14.42 -2.48 -22.02
CA PHE A 462 14.09 -3.50 -23.02
C PHE A 462 13.69 -2.94 -24.40
N ASN A 463 13.93 -1.64 -24.67
CA ASN A 463 13.60 -0.94 -25.92
C ASN A 463 12.10 -1.02 -26.29
N LEU A 464 11.21 -0.98 -25.31
CA LEU A 464 9.77 -0.97 -25.53
C LEU A 464 9.21 0.46 -25.64
N GLY A 465 9.96 1.48 -25.24
CA GLY A 465 9.58 2.90 -25.36
C GLY A 465 8.64 3.38 -24.25
N GLU A 466 8.13 4.60 -24.39
CA GLU A 466 7.23 5.23 -23.42
C GLU A 466 5.78 4.76 -23.62
N ARG A 467 5.24 4.09 -22.59
CA ARG A 467 3.93 3.42 -22.68
C ARG A 467 3.12 3.44 -21.39
N VAL A 468 3.55 4.20 -20.39
CA VAL A 468 2.80 4.39 -19.13
C VAL A 468 2.35 5.85 -19.04
N LEU A 469 1.07 6.05 -18.77
CA LEU A 469 0.48 7.37 -18.52
C LEU A 469 -0.03 7.44 -17.09
N LEU A 470 0.34 8.48 -16.36
CA LEU A 470 -0.32 8.88 -15.13
C LEU A 470 -1.30 10.01 -15.44
N MET A 471 -2.58 9.80 -15.13
CA MET A 471 -3.61 10.83 -15.28
C MET A 471 -3.68 11.73 -14.05
N ASP A 472 -3.95 13.01 -14.28
CA ASP A 472 -4.25 13.96 -13.22
C ASP A 472 -5.71 13.82 -12.75
N ASP A 473 -5.98 14.21 -11.51
CA ASP A 473 -7.30 14.06 -10.88
C ASP A 473 -7.88 15.36 -10.28
N ALA A 474 -7.14 16.47 -10.37
CA ALA A 474 -7.47 17.74 -9.73
C ALA A 474 -8.82 18.33 -10.18
N GLU A 475 -9.06 18.42 -11.49
CA GLU A 475 -10.35 18.87 -12.04
C GLU A 475 -10.78 17.92 -13.15
N PHE A 476 -11.91 17.24 -12.95
CA PHE A 476 -12.43 16.30 -13.94
C PHE A 476 -13.30 17.00 -14.98
N ASP A 477 -12.85 16.98 -16.23
CA ASP A 477 -13.65 17.30 -17.40
C ASP A 477 -13.72 16.10 -18.37
N ALA A 478 -14.91 15.85 -18.91
CA ALA A 478 -15.16 14.67 -19.73
C ALA A 478 -14.51 14.77 -21.13
N GLU A 479 -14.41 15.98 -21.69
CA GLU A 479 -13.73 16.19 -22.97
C GLU A 479 -12.21 16.10 -22.79
N ASP A 480 -11.67 16.69 -21.72
CA ASP A 480 -10.25 16.61 -21.39
C ASP A 480 -9.81 15.16 -21.14
N PHE A 481 -10.61 14.38 -20.39
CA PHE A 481 -10.40 12.93 -20.24
C PHE A 481 -10.28 12.26 -21.61
N ALA A 482 -11.27 12.45 -22.50
CA ALA A 482 -11.28 11.81 -23.80
C ALA A 482 -10.10 12.25 -24.68
N ASN A 483 -9.71 13.52 -24.62
CA ASN A 483 -8.57 14.09 -25.35
C ASN A 483 -7.25 13.51 -24.84
N THR A 484 -7.07 13.42 -23.53
CA THR A 484 -5.87 12.85 -22.89
C THR A 484 -5.69 11.38 -23.29
N ILE A 485 -6.74 10.56 -23.17
CA ILE A 485 -6.72 9.16 -23.62
C ILE A 485 -6.38 9.08 -25.12
N THR A 486 -7.05 9.89 -25.93
CA THR A 486 -6.86 9.90 -27.39
C THR A 486 -5.42 10.26 -27.78
N ASN A 487 -4.85 11.29 -27.15
CA ASN A 487 -3.50 11.74 -27.41
C ASN A 487 -2.49 10.67 -27.03
N PHE A 488 -2.66 10.04 -25.86
CA PHE A 488 -1.81 8.94 -25.45
C PHE A 488 -1.89 7.74 -26.39
N VAL A 489 -3.09 7.26 -26.74
CA VAL A 489 -3.21 6.11 -27.66
C VAL A 489 -2.59 6.40 -29.03
N LYS A 490 -2.64 7.66 -29.51
CA LYS A 490 -2.00 8.06 -30.78
C LYS A 490 -0.47 7.99 -30.74
N THR A 491 0.17 8.14 -29.58
CA THR A 491 1.63 7.98 -29.47
C THR A 491 2.05 6.51 -29.42
N LEU A 492 1.11 5.61 -29.17
CA LEU A 492 1.38 4.18 -29.07
C LEU A 492 1.43 3.51 -30.45
N SER A 493 2.41 2.63 -30.60
CA SER A 493 2.43 1.59 -31.64
C SER A 493 2.13 0.24 -31.00
N PRO A 494 1.64 -0.78 -31.74
CA PRO A 494 1.48 -2.12 -31.18
C PRO A 494 2.78 -2.60 -30.52
N SER A 495 2.68 -3.08 -29.28
CA SER A 495 3.84 -3.51 -28.51
C SER A 495 4.60 -4.61 -29.26
N PRO A 496 5.95 -4.53 -29.37
CA PRO A 496 6.76 -5.52 -30.06
C PRO A 496 6.59 -6.96 -29.54
N ILE A 497 6.08 -7.09 -28.31
CA ILE A 497 5.87 -8.38 -27.64
C ILE A 497 4.40 -8.82 -27.61
N ARG A 498 3.47 -8.00 -28.15
CA ARG A 498 2.02 -8.24 -28.11
C ARG A 498 1.57 -9.58 -28.68
N LYS A 499 2.16 -10.03 -29.79
CA LYS A 499 1.79 -11.29 -30.46
C LYS A 499 2.54 -12.51 -29.91
N LYS A 500 3.45 -12.32 -28.94
CA LYS A 500 4.23 -13.41 -28.38
C LYS A 500 3.41 -14.12 -27.32
N LYS A 501 3.46 -15.45 -27.33
CA LYS A 501 2.76 -16.26 -26.32
C LYS A 501 3.14 -15.78 -24.92
N PRO A 502 2.16 -15.54 -24.02
CA PRO A 502 2.44 -15.27 -22.62
C PRO A 502 3.32 -16.36 -22.01
N GLY A 503 4.27 -15.96 -21.17
CA GLY A 503 5.02 -16.89 -20.34
C GLY A 503 4.10 -17.49 -19.28
N THR A 504 4.46 -18.67 -18.78
CA THR A 504 3.81 -19.21 -17.58
C THR A 504 4.41 -18.51 -16.37
N ILE A 505 3.56 -17.82 -15.60
CA ILE A 505 3.94 -17.12 -14.37
C ILE A 505 3.13 -17.73 -13.23
N ASP A 506 3.81 -18.05 -12.13
CA ASP A 506 3.13 -18.54 -10.92
C ASP A 506 2.77 -17.36 -10.01
N PHE A 507 1.54 -16.87 -10.13
CA PHE A 507 1.05 -15.72 -9.37
C PHE A 507 0.75 -16.01 -7.89
N ALA A 508 0.96 -17.25 -7.42
CA ALA A 508 0.90 -17.57 -5.98
C ALA A 508 2.21 -17.23 -5.25
N LYS A 509 3.29 -16.92 -5.99
CA LYS A 509 4.59 -16.56 -5.43
C LYS A 509 4.63 -15.14 -4.88
N PRO A 510 5.63 -14.79 -4.04
CA PRO A 510 5.87 -13.40 -3.65
C PRO A 510 6.02 -12.48 -4.87
N THR A 511 5.64 -11.21 -4.70
CA THR A 511 5.73 -10.14 -5.72
C THR A 511 7.10 -10.09 -6.37
N ARG A 512 8.17 -10.25 -5.57
CA ARG A 512 9.55 -10.24 -6.08
C ARG A 512 9.81 -11.35 -7.10
N ASP A 513 9.37 -12.57 -6.83
CA ASP A 513 9.55 -13.70 -7.73
C ASP A 513 8.78 -13.49 -9.03
N ILE A 514 7.54 -13.00 -8.94
CA ILE A 514 6.71 -12.65 -10.09
C ILE A 514 7.41 -11.59 -10.94
N LEU A 515 7.97 -10.54 -10.32
CA LEU A 515 8.71 -9.49 -11.01
C LEU A 515 9.90 -10.06 -11.81
N LEU A 516 10.68 -10.96 -11.20
CA LEU A 516 11.81 -11.59 -11.88
C LEU A 516 11.35 -12.48 -13.04
N GLU A 517 10.24 -13.21 -12.89
CA GLU A 517 9.66 -14.00 -13.98
C GLU A 517 9.17 -13.11 -15.13
N VAL A 518 8.52 -11.97 -14.82
CA VAL A 518 8.09 -10.98 -15.82
C VAL A 518 9.30 -10.40 -16.55
N ILE A 519 10.32 -9.93 -15.84
CA ILE A 519 11.56 -9.39 -16.44
C ILE A 519 12.25 -10.44 -17.32
N GLN A 520 12.31 -11.69 -16.88
CA GLN A 520 12.87 -12.78 -17.66
C GLN A 520 12.06 -13.02 -18.95
N ASN A 521 10.73 -12.97 -18.87
CA ASN A 521 9.85 -13.09 -20.04
C ASN A 521 10.03 -11.91 -21.00
N LEU A 522 10.16 -10.68 -20.50
CA LEU A 522 10.48 -9.51 -21.31
C LEU A 522 11.81 -9.69 -22.04
N TYR A 523 12.85 -10.18 -21.36
CA TYR A 523 14.12 -10.52 -22.01
C TYR A 523 13.95 -11.58 -23.10
N THR A 524 13.30 -12.71 -22.83
CA THR A 524 13.10 -13.78 -23.81
C THR A 524 12.31 -13.30 -25.03
N LYS A 525 11.32 -12.45 -24.80
CA LYS A 525 10.47 -11.87 -25.84
C LYS A 525 11.22 -10.79 -26.63
N THR A 526 11.94 -9.87 -26.02
CA THR A 526 12.61 -8.78 -26.75
C THR A 526 13.96 -9.17 -27.32
N ARG A 527 14.67 -10.10 -26.66
CA ARG A 527 16.09 -10.45 -26.87
C ARG A 527 17.04 -9.26 -26.70
N VAL A 528 16.63 -8.24 -25.96
CA VAL A 528 17.44 -7.06 -25.64
C VAL A 528 18.19 -7.33 -24.35
N GLN A 529 19.52 -7.23 -24.36
CA GLN A 529 20.31 -7.24 -23.13
C GLN A 529 20.26 -5.84 -22.51
N PRO A 530 19.61 -5.64 -21.35
CA PRO A 530 19.52 -4.33 -20.75
C PRO A 530 20.89 -3.88 -20.21
N ARG A 531 21.14 -2.58 -20.25
CA ARG A 531 22.36 -1.93 -19.72
C ARG A 531 22.06 -0.78 -18.76
N LEU A 532 20.79 -0.47 -18.56
CA LEU A 532 20.36 0.60 -17.67
C LEU A 532 20.75 0.23 -16.24
N LYS A 533 21.38 1.19 -15.57
CA LYS A 533 21.79 1.09 -14.17
C LYS A 533 21.48 2.42 -13.48
N GLU A 534 20.91 2.34 -12.29
CA GLU A 534 20.62 3.48 -11.43
C GLU A 534 21.28 3.26 -10.06
N GLU A 535 22.12 4.21 -9.65
CA GLU A 535 22.74 4.24 -8.32
C GLU A 535 21.83 5.01 -7.34
N ASP A 536 21.96 4.74 -6.05
CA ASP A 536 21.17 5.38 -4.98
C ASP A 536 19.66 5.26 -5.18
N THR A 537 19.24 4.13 -5.75
CA THR A 537 17.85 3.89 -6.14
C THR A 537 16.92 3.79 -4.92
N PRO A 538 15.68 4.32 -5.00
CA PRO A 538 14.67 4.14 -3.96
C PRO A 538 14.07 2.72 -3.97
N PHE A 539 14.25 1.97 -5.06
CA PHE A 539 13.65 0.66 -5.26
C PHE A 539 14.32 -0.43 -4.40
N PRO A 540 13.64 -1.56 -4.11
CA PRO A 540 14.13 -2.64 -3.25
C PRO A 540 15.22 -3.50 -3.92
N PHE A 541 16.29 -2.88 -4.40
CA PHE A 541 17.42 -3.51 -5.08
C PHE A 541 18.73 -3.02 -4.49
N ALA A 542 19.65 -3.95 -4.28
CA ALA A 542 20.99 -3.63 -3.80
C ALA A 542 22.01 -4.66 -4.28
N ASP A 543 23.21 -4.20 -4.58
CA ASP A 543 24.40 -5.06 -4.71
C ASP A 543 25.13 -5.11 -3.37
N ILE A 544 25.88 -6.20 -3.16
CA ILE A 544 26.61 -6.45 -1.93
C ILE A 544 28.08 -6.70 -2.28
N SER A 545 28.98 -6.14 -1.47
CA SER A 545 30.41 -6.47 -1.49
C SER A 545 30.87 -7.00 -0.15
N ILE A 546 31.82 -7.94 -0.17
CA ILE A 546 32.42 -8.54 1.03
C ILE A 546 33.93 -8.37 0.96
N ASN A 547 34.54 -7.79 2.00
CA ASN A 547 35.98 -7.58 2.08
C ASN A 547 36.71 -8.72 2.82
N ALA A 548 38.05 -8.63 2.90
CA ALA A 548 38.92 -9.67 3.46
C ALA A 548 38.74 -9.93 4.97
N LYS A 549 38.02 -9.08 5.71
CA LYS A 549 37.72 -9.30 7.13
C LYS A 549 36.74 -10.46 7.35
N CYS A 550 36.04 -10.92 6.32
CA CYS A 550 35.05 -11.99 6.44
C CYS A 550 35.67 -13.29 6.97
N THR A 551 35.07 -13.83 8.04
CA THR A 551 35.51 -15.06 8.73
C THR A 551 34.69 -16.30 8.34
N LEU A 552 33.81 -16.19 7.33
CA LEU A 552 32.83 -17.23 6.93
C LEU A 552 31.94 -17.76 8.08
N CYS A 553 31.59 -16.91 9.06
CA CYS A 553 30.74 -17.29 10.20
C CYS A 553 29.29 -17.68 9.84
N ASN A 554 28.85 -17.40 8.60
CA ASN A 554 27.54 -17.75 8.05
C ASN A 554 26.34 -16.96 8.60
N ALA A 555 26.54 -15.90 9.39
CA ALA A 555 25.45 -15.08 9.92
C ALA A 555 24.61 -14.44 8.79
N CYS A 556 25.25 -13.76 7.83
CA CYS A 556 24.57 -13.07 6.74
C CYS A 556 23.71 -13.99 5.84
N VAL A 557 24.17 -15.22 5.61
CA VAL A 557 23.44 -16.23 4.83
C VAL A 557 22.24 -16.75 5.63
N THR A 558 22.43 -17.03 6.91
CA THR A 558 21.37 -17.56 7.79
C THR A 558 20.23 -16.56 7.96
N LEU A 559 20.54 -15.26 8.03
CA LEU A 559 19.55 -14.21 8.24
C LEU A 559 18.97 -13.64 6.93
N CYS A 560 19.43 -14.09 5.76
CA CYS A 560 18.92 -13.61 4.48
C CYS A 560 17.50 -14.15 4.22
N PRO A 561 16.44 -13.31 4.22
CA PRO A 561 15.06 -13.79 4.19
C PRO A 561 14.67 -14.41 2.84
N THR A 562 15.37 -14.04 1.77
CA THR A 562 15.10 -14.46 0.39
C THR A 562 16.10 -15.46 -0.14
N ASN A 563 17.07 -15.90 0.68
CA ASN A 563 18.19 -16.73 0.24
C ASN A 563 19.00 -16.11 -0.92
N ALA A 564 19.03 -14.77 -1.01
CA ALA A 564 19.89 -14.05 -1.95
C ALA A 564 21.37 -14.33 -1.68
N LEU A 565 21.76 -14.54 -0.42
CA LEU A 565 23.09 -14.99 -0.03
C LEU A 565 23.10 -16.51 0.18
N GLY A 566 24.13 -17.17 -0.33
CA GLY A 566 24.41 -18.58 -0.10
C GLY A 566 25.86 -18.79 0.31
N LYS A 567 26.15 -19.92 0.96
CA LYS A 567 27.50 -20.33 1.33
C LYS A 567 27.80 -21.73 0.83
N ASP A 568 28.96 -21.89 0.23
CA ASP A 568 29.61 -23.17 -0.04
C ASP A 568 30.82 -23.35 0.91
N ASP A 569 31.59 -24.44 0.81
CA ASP A 569 32.65 -24.79 1.80
C ASP A 569 33.61 -23.63 2.14
N ARG A 570 33.98 -22.82 1.14
CA ARG A 570 34.93 -21.70 1.29
C ARG A 570 34.48 -20.39 0.65
N GLU A 571 33.25 -20.33 0.13
CA GLU A 571 32.77 -19.20 -0.68
C GLU A 571 31.43 -18.66 -0.18
N ILE A 572 31.24 -17.34 -0.34
CA ILE A 572 29.92 -16.70 -0.21
C ILE A 572 29.48 -16.26 -1.61
N ASN A 573 28.27 -16.68 -1.97
CA ASN A 573 27.65 -16.45 -3.25
C ASN A 573 26.40 -15.58 -3.11
N PHE A 574 26.07 -14.85 -4.16
CA PHE A 574 24.97 -13.89 -4.17
C PHE A 574 24.15 -13.95 -5.45
N VAL A 575 22.82 -13.86 -5.32
CA VAL A 575 21.87 -13.74 -6.42
C VAL A 575 21.21 -12.38 -6.32
N TYR A 576 21.67 -11.45 -7.17
CA TYR A 576 21.23 -10.06 -7.18
C TYR A 576 19.70 -9.92 -7.25
N GLY A 577 19.06 -10.67 -8.15
CA GLY A 577 17.61 -10.67 -8.32
C GLY A 577 16.84 -11.02 -7.05
N LEU A 578 17.37 -11.80 -6.12
CA LEU A 578 16.65 -12.16 -4.88
C LEU A 578 16.83 -11.14 -3.75
N CYS A 579 17.78 -10.22 -3.87
CA CYS A 579 18.01 -9.19 -2.85
C CYS A 579 16.84 -8.20 -2.82
N ILE A 580 16.34 -7.92 -1.61
CA ILE A 580 15.26 -6.92 -1.36
C ILE A 580 15.78 -5.69 -0.61
N ALA A 581 17.09 -5.46 -0.60
CA ALA A 581 17.75 -4.32 0.05
C ALA A 581 17.42 -4.12 1.55
N CYS A 582 17.18 -5.21 2.29
CA CYS A 582 16.73 -5.14 3.70
C CYS A 582 17.81 -4.83 4.75
N GLY A 583 19.09 -4.74 4.38
CA GLY A 583 20.17 -4.37 5.33
C GLY A 583 20.59 -5.45 6.35
N LEU A 584 19.84 -6.54 6.52
CA LEU A 584 20.12 -7.55 7.55
C LEU A 584 21.52 -8.15 7.49
N CYS A 585 22.05 -8.40 6.28
CA CYS A 585 23.37 -9.01 6.12
C CYS A 585 24.51 -8.11 6.60
N GLU A 586 24.37 -6.80 6.42
CA GLU A 586 25.35 -5.79 6.86
C GLU A 586 25.31 -5.66 8.38
N GLN A 587 24.11 -5.47 8.95
CA GLN A 587 23.91 -5.39 10.41
C GLN A 587 24.37 -6.63 11.16
N ALA A 588 24.18 -7.81 10.58
CA ALA A 588 24.53 -9.08 11.23
C ALA A 588 26.01 -9.47 11.09
N CYS A 589 26.82 -8.70 10.38
CA CYS A 589 28.22 -9.04 10.17
C CYS A 589 29.08 -8.60 11.37
N PRO A 590 29.56 -9.51 12.23
CA PRO A 590 30.32 -9.13 13.42
C PRO A 590 31.69 -8.52 13.11
N GLU A 591 32.19 -8.72 11.89
CA GLU A 591 33.49 -8.21 11.44
C GLU A 591 33.35 -6.97 10.54
N GLU A 592 32.13 -6.46 10.35
CA GLU A 592 31.84 -5.32 9.47
C GLU A 592 32.45 -5.50 8.06
N ALA A 593 32.38 -6.74 7.56
CA ALA A 593 33.00 -7.14 6.30
C ALA A 593 32.09 -6.91 5.08
N ILE A 594 30.80 -6.64 5.30
CA ILE A 594 29.75 -6.56 4.28
C ILE A 594 29.36 -5.10 4.10
N GLU A 595 29.27 -4.66 2.85
CA GLU A 595 28.74 -3.35 2.47
C GLU A 595 27.57 -3.56 1.51
N LEU A 596 26.43 -2.95 1.82
CA LEU A 596 25.22 -2.96 0.97
C LEU A 596 25.08 -1.63 0.25
N ARG A 597 24.98 -1.67 -1.09
CA ARG A 597 24.79 -0.48 -1.94
C ARG A 597 23.48 -0.57 -2.71
N ARG A 598 22.60 0.41 -2.53
CA ARG A 598 21.32 0.49 -3.24
C ARG A 598 21.56 0.88 -4.69
N THR A 599 21.33 -0.10 -5.56
CA THR A 599 21.61 0.02 -6.99
C THR A 599 20.62 -0.86 -7.73
N LEU A 600 19.97 -0.31 -8.75
CA LEU A 600 19.12 -1.04 -9.70
C LEU A 600 19.92 -1.28 -11.00
N ASP A 601 20.29 -2.52 -11.26
CA ASP A 601 21.00 -2.93 -12.46
C ASP A 601 20.19 -3.99 -13.22
N PHE A 602 19.57 -3.56 -14.33
CA PHE A 602 18.71 -4.44 -15.12
C PHE A 602 19.48 -5.59 -15.77
N SER A 603 20.79 -5.46 -15.99
CA SER A 603 21.60 -6.55 -16.56
C SER A 603 21.66 -7.74 -15.60
N LEU A 604 21.81 -7.47 -14.30
CA LEU A 604 21.88 -8.48 -13.24
C LEU A 604 20.51 -9.10 -12.89
N LEU A 605 19.39 -8.47 -13.29
CA LEU A 605 18.05 -9.05 -13.12
C LEU A 605 17.73 -10.14 -14.14
N VAL A 606 18.37 -10.09 -15.31
CA VAL A 606 18.25 -11.13 -16.34
C VAL A 606 19.27 -12.25 -16.12
N GLU A 607 20.41 -11.93 -15.51
CA GLU A 607 21.44 -12.90 -15.18
C GLU A 607 21.04 -13.75 -13.97
N LYS A 608 20.67 -15.02 -14.19
CA LYS A 608 20.41 -15.99 -13.11
C LYS A 608 21.68 -16.53 -12.45
N THR A 609 22.79 -15.82 -12.56
CA THR A 609 24.11 -16.31 -12.14
C THR A 609 24.31 -16.05 -10.64
N ARG A 610 24.88 -17.04 -9.95
CA ARG A 610 25.41 -16.84 -8.61
C ARG A 610 26.75 -16.11 -8.74
N LYS A 611 26.79 -14.86 -8.30
CA LYS A 611 28.01 -14.06 -8.22
C LYS A 611 28.79 -14.49 -6.98
N LYS A 612 30.06 -14.87 -7.16
CA LYS A 612 30.96 -15.08 -6.03
C LYS A 612 31.34 -13.73 -5.41
N LEU A 613 30.97 -13.50 -4.16
CA LEU A 613 31.31 -12.29 -3.42
C LEU A 613 32.63 -12.41 -2.68
N PHE A 614 32.93 -13.60 -2.16
CA PHE A 614 34.11 -13.85 -1.34
C PHE A 614 34.55 -15.31 -1.43
N GLU A 615 35.87 -15.53 -1.42
CA GLU A 615 36.49 -16.84 -1.28
C GLU A 615 37.57 -16.75 -0.20
N ALA A 616 37.46 -17.59 0.84
CA ALA A 616 38.40 -17.57 1.94
C ALA A 616 39.66 -18.38 1.63
N GLU A 617 40.82 -17.83 2.00
CA GLU A 617 42.04 -18.61 2.16
C GLU A 617 41.91 -19.47 3.43
N LEU A 618 41.94 -20.79 3.27
CA LEU A 618 41.83 -21.74 4.39
C LEU A 618 43.20 -22.15 4.90
N VAL A 619 43.32 -22.29 6.22
CA VAL A 619 44.51 -22.85 6.87
C VAL A 619 44.42 -24.38 6.94
N ALA A 620 45.57 -25.03 6.72
CA ALA A 620 45.75 -26.47 6.84
C ALA A 620 46.10 -26.85 8.28
N CYS A 621 45.58 -27.98 8.75
CA CYS A 621 45.92 -28.55 10.05
C CYS A 621 47.41 -28.93 10.08
N ALA A 622 48.13 -28.50 11.11
CA ALA A 622 49.56 -28.80 11.28
C ALA A 622 49.87 -30.31 11.42
N GLU A 623 48.89 -31.12 11.85
CA GLU A 623 49.05 -32.57 12.02
C GLU A 623 48.63 -33.35 10.77
N CYS A 624 47.40 -33.15 10.28
CA CYS A 624 46.81 -34.00 9.24
C CYS A 624 46.66 -33.32 7.87
N GLY A 625 47.02 -32.04 7.73
CA GLY A 625 46.94 -31.28 6.48
C GLY A 625 45.52 -30.89 6.03
N LYS A 626 44.46 -31.30 6.74
CA LYS A 626 43.07 -30.94 6.41
C LYS A 626 42.88 -29.41 6.45
N LEU A 627 42.29 -28.83 5.40
CA LEU A 627 41.80 -27.43 5.42
C LEU A 627 40.55 -27.32 6.29
N PHE A 628 40.54 -26.40 7.27
CA PHE A 628 39.46 -26.40 8.27
C PHE A 628 39.00 -25.03 8.79
N MET A 629 39.75 -23.95 8.55
CA MET A 629 39.40 -22.62 9.08
C MET A 629 39.89 -21.51 8.13
N PRO A 630 39.12 -20.42 7.96
CA PRO A 630 39.61 -19.23 7.26
C PRO A 630 40.77 -18.56 7.98
N LYS A 631 41.76 -18.07 7.23
CA LYS A 631 42.90 -17.34 7.78
C LYS A 631 42.46 -16.10 8.58
N SER A 632 41.48 -15.36 8.09
CA SER A 632 40.86 -14.23 8.80
C SER A 632 40.25 -14.65 10.15
N ALA A 633 39.63 -15.83 10.22
CA ALA A 633 39.09 -16.36 11.48
C ALA A 633 40.20 -16.74 12.46
N LEU A 634 41.29 -17.34 11.96
CA LEU A 634 42.47 -17.64 12.78
C LEU A 634 43.09 -16.35 13.34
N GLU A 635 43.27 -15.33 12.52
CA GLU A 635 43.81 -14.02 12.90
C GLU A 635 42.92 -13.35 13.96
N ARG A 636 41.60 -13.37 13.75
CA ARG A 636 40.62 -12.80 14.69
C ARG A 636 40.64 -13.48 16.05
N ILE A 637 40.55 -14.82 16.08
CA ILE A 637 40.57 -15.60 17.32
C ILE A 637 41.92 -15.40 18.04
N SER A 638 43.02 -15.33 17.28
CA SER A 638 44.35 -15.08 17.83
C SER A 638 44.47 -13.70 18.48
N SER A 639 43.84 -12.66 17.92
CA SER A 639 43.79 -11.33 18.54
C SER A 639 43.02 -11.36 19.85
N ILE A 640 41.83 -11.96 19.86
CA ILE A 640 40.98 -12.07 21.06
C ILE A 640 41.71 -12.79 22.20
N LEU A 641 42.40 -13.89 21.90
CA LEU A 641 43.15 -14.65 22.90
C LEU A 641 44.34 -13.87 23.49
N LYS A 642 44.95 -12.96 22.72
CA LYS A 642 46.05 -12.11 23.19
C LYS A 642 45.56 -10.94 24.05
N GLU A 643 44.33 -10.49 23.84
CA GLU A 643 43.71 -9.37 24.56
C GLU A 643 43.01 -9.78 25.87
N GLY A 644 42.63 -11.05 26.03
CA GLY A 644 41.92 -11.54 27.21
C GLY A 644 42.82 -11.88 28.42
N GLU A 645 42.34 -11.65 29.63
CA GLU A 645 42.95 -12.19 30.86
C GLU A 645 42.72 -13.71 30.93
N GLY A 646 43.80 -14.48 30.91
CA GLY A 646 43.75 -15.95 30.83
C GLY A 646 43.22 -16.61 32.11
N THR A 647 41.90 -16.81 32.20
CA THR A 647 41.31 -17.74 33.18
C THR A 647 41.12 -19.11 32.53
N GLY A 648 41.80 -20.15 33.03
CA GLY A 648 41.64 -21.55 32.61
C GLY A 648 42.95 -22.35 32.67
N GLU A 649 42.87 -23.67 32.48
CA GLU A 649 44.00 -24.60 32.65
C GLU A 649 45.14 -24.41 31.63
N LEU A 650 44.86 -23.86 30.45
CA LEU A 650 45.87 -23.58 29.40
C LEU A 650 46.24 -22.09 29.37
N ASN A 651 47.53 -21.81 29.20
CA ASN A 651 48.05 -20.45 29.00
C ASN A 651 47.76 -19.93 27.57
N VAL A 652 48.03 -18.64 27.32
CA VAL A 652 47.73 -18.02 26.02
C VAL A 652 48.51 -18.65 24.87
N GLU A 653 49.78 -19.01 25.08
CA GLU A 653 50.65 -19.62 24.05
C GLU A 653 50.14 -21.02 23.66
N GLU A 654 49.77 -21.84 24.64
CA GLU A 654 49.19 -23.17 24.43
C GLU A 654 47.84 -23.08 23.68
N ARG A 655 47.01 -22.09 24.01
CA ARG A 655 45.75 -21.86 23.30
C ARG A 655 45.97 -21.43 21.85
N LEU A 656 46.97 -20.59 21.60
CA LEU A 656 47.36 -20.18 20.24
C LEU A 656 47.91 -21.35 19.43
N GLU A 657 48.71 -22.24 20.04
CA GLU A 657 49.20 -23.46 19.39
C GLU A 657 48.04 -24.35 18.92
N LEU A 658 47.04 -24.55 19.79
CA LEU A 658 45.86 -25.37 19.50
C LEU A 658 45.04 -24.87 18.30
N LEU A 659 45.10 -23.58 17.96
CA LEU A 659 44.42 -23.04 16.79
C LEU A 659 44.97 -23.58 15.47
N SER A 660 46.21 -24.08 15.44
CA SER A 660 46.85 -24.65 14.24
C SER A 660 46.33 -26.05 13.87
N TYR A 661 45.45 -26.63 14.69
CA TYR A 661 44.91 -27.97 14.50
C TYR A 661 43.40 -27.94 14.21
N CYS A 662 42.95 -28.84 13.32
CA CYS A 662 41.53 -29.05 13.03
C CYS A 662 40.77 -29.61 14.24
N GLU A 663 39.43 -29.63 14.18
CA GLU A 663 38.57 -30.03 15.28
C GLU A 663 38.92 -31.40 15.91
N LYS A 664 39.36 -32.36 15.07
CA LYS A 664 39.78 -33.70 15.54
C LYS A 664 41.17 -33.69 16.17
N CYS A 665 42.17 -33.13 15.48
CA CYS A 665 43.56 -33.11 15.96
C CYS A 665 43.71 -32.20 17.19
N ARG A 666 42.94 -31.12 17.27
CA ARG A 666 42.95 -30.18 18.39
C ARG A 666 42.52 -30.85 19.70
N ALA A 667 41.49 -31.71 19.67
CA ALA A 667 41.03 -32.43 20.86
C ALA A 667 42.12 -33.35 21.41
N VAL A 668 42.83 -34.07 20.52
CA VAL A 668 43.96 -34.93 20.91
C VAL A 668 45.10 -34.10 21.48
N LYS A 669 45.50 -33.02 20.81
CA LYS A 669 46.59 -32.14 21.26
C LYS A 669 46.29 -31.45 22.58
N ALA A 670 45.04 -31.04 22.82
CA ALA A 670 44.63 -30.45 24.09
C ALA A 670 44.81 -31.43 25.26
N ILE A 671 44.47 -32.72 25.05
CA ILE A 671 44.70 -33.77 26.06
C ILE A 671 46.20 -34.00 26.27
N GLU A 672 46.99 -34.07 25.21
CA GLU A 672 48.46 -34.21 25.30
C GLU A 672 49.12 -33.06 26.08
N LEU A 673 48.69 -31.82 25.85
CA LEU A 673 49.18 -30.64 26.58
C LEU A 673 48.78 -30.68 28.05
N SER A 674 47.54 -31.08 28.35
CA SER A 674 47.04 -31.20 29.72
C SER A 674 47.76 -32.29 30.51
N LEU A 675 47.99 -33.47 29.90
CA LEU A 675 48.76 -34.56 30.50
C LEU A 675 50.19 -34.15 30.81
N LYS A 676 50.88 -33.47 29.88
CA LYS A 676 52.24 -32.95 30.11
C LYS A 676 52.32 -31.96 31.26
N LYS A 677 51.23 -31.24 31.54
CA LYS A 677 51.15 -30.29 32.65
C LYS A 677 50.99 -31.01 33.98
N VAL A 678 50.11 -32.01 34.05
CA VAL A 678 49.96 -32.90 35.22
C VAL A 678 51.24 -33.70 35.51
N GLU A 679 52.03 -34.03 34.49
CA GLU A 679 53.35 -34.67 34.66
C GLU A 679 54.45 -33.69 35.11
N ARG A 680 54.24 -32.37 34.97
CA ARG A 680 55.20 -31.30 35.35
C ARG A 680 54.90 -30.67 36.72
N GLU A 681 53.66 -30.75 37.17
CA GLU A 681 53.20 -30.40 38.53
C GLU A 681 53.45 -31.56 39.50
#